data_AF-A0A4Z0EU97-F1
#
_entry.id   AF-A0A4Z0EU97-F1
#
_cell.length_a   1.000
_cell.length_b   1.000
_cell.length_c   1.000
_cell.angle_alpha   90.00
_cell.angle_beta   90.00
_cell.angle_gamma   90.00
#
_symmetry.space_group_name_H-M   'P 1'
#
loop_
_entity.id
_entity.type
_entity.pdbx_description
1 polymer ?
#
loop_
_entity_poly.entity_id
_entity_poly.type
_entity_poly.pdbx_seq_one_letter_code
_entity_poly.pdbx_strand_id
1 'polypeptide(L)'
;MTFSFYLLRRALLLALAGLLAYPPAQAQRQQQLFNDNWKFHRGDAPGAERPAADDRAWRAVTLPHDWSIEGPFSEQWASATAYLPGGVGWYRKSFGLPAGYQGKNVFVYFDGVYKNSEVWLNGHFLGKRPSGFASFQYELTPYLKASGPNVLAVKVDHSEVADSRWYTGSGIYRNVYLLATAPVHISQWGVGFTTPQVSASAATGQVTVDLTNAAATAAAVTVTGTLLDAKGQAVATAKQVVQVKPNASGAARLTLLLKNPALWSAEHPNLYKLRVSLAVAGRPTDELTEEVGVRTLRFDANQGFFLNGQPTKLRGVCIHDDAGALGVAVPPEVWERRLKALKAVGCNSLRMSHNPHADYLYRLCDRLGFLVMDEAFDEWERGKNKWVAGWNVGTPSQNGSHEYFKEWGERDLRDMVRRNRNRPSIIMWSIGNEIDYPNDPYSHEVLNTGRNPQIYGKGYLPDHPPAAEMGPLARRLVAVAKQADNSRPITAALAGVVMSNFTDYPAALDVVGYNYQEFRYPEDHKTYPQRIIYGSENGMAPSAWAAVDSNAYVSAQYLWTGIDYLGEAGRWPQRSNGAGLLDLAGFPKPEYYFRQSLWTSATMLSLATTEVPAAGARAGRIPRSAPTWNWPAASQVRVLALTNNDATELFLNGQSLGRKTGRLPTWDVPYAAGELRATGYRNGQAVSETMLKTADAPAALRALPDRPTLAAKANGLAQIEVRVEDKNGVLVADAAPEVTVTLSGPARLLGIESGDHASHEAPTAPQHRAHQGRLLVYVQATGPGPIRVALAAPGLAGQVVELRAE
;
A
#
# COMPACT_ATOMS: atom_id res chain seq x y z
N MET A 1 27.83 -12.32 -82.84
CA MET A 1 26.41 -12.20 -82.44
C MET A 1 26.23 -12.81 -81.05
N THR A 2 26.20 -12.00 -79.99
CA THR A 2 25.46 -12.30 -78.73
C THR A 2 25.65 -11.12 -77.75
N PHE A 3 24.81 -10.10 -77.92
CA PHE A 3 24.62 -9.01 -76.96
C PHE A 3 23.31 -9.30 -76.21
N SER A 4 23.36 -10.25 -75.28
CA SER A 4 22.26 -10.52 -74.36
C SER A 4 22.81 -11.44 -73.28
N PHE A 5 22.94 -10.96 -72.04
CA PHE A 5 22.95 -11.76 -70.79
C PHE A 5 23.41 -10.97 -69.54
N TYR A 6 23.82 -9.71 -69.67
CA TYR A 6 24.29 -8.93 -68.51
C TYR A 6 23.28 -7.93 -67.90
N LEU A 7 22.13 -7.68 -68.55
CA LEU A 7 21.14 -6.70 -68.06
C LEU A 7 19.94 -7.31 -67.32
N LEU A 8 19.69 -8.63 -67.40
CA LEU A 8 18.56 -9.27 -66.71
C LEU A 8 18.83 -9.68 -65.25
N ARG A 9 20.11 -9.76 -64.81
CA ARG A 9 20.45 -10.14 -63.43
C ARG A 9 20.45 -8.99 -62.43
N ARG A 10 20.47 -7.72 -62.89
CA ARG A 10 20.34 -6.55 -61.99
C ARG A 10 18.90 -6.09 -61.78
N ALA A 11 17.96 -6.46 -62.67
CA ALA A 11 16.54 -6.17 -62.48
C ALA A 11 15.84 -7.16 -61.53
N LEU A 12 16.34 -8.39 -61.37
CA LEU A 12 15.74 -9.39 -60.47
C LEU A 12 16.28 -9.34 -59.02
N LEU A 13 17.43 -8.69 -58.78
CA LEU A 13 18.00 -8.50 -57.43
C LEU A 13 17.57 -7.19 -56.77
N LEU A 14 16.94 -6.28 -57.51
CA LEU A 14 16.33 -5.05 -56.98
C LEU A 14 14.80 -5.18 -56.79
N ALA A 15 14.18 -6.27 -57.26
CA ALA A 15 12.77 -6.57 -57.03
C ALA A 15 12.51 -7.47 -55.80
N LEU A 16 13.57 -7.97 -55.14
CA LEU A 16 13.47 -8.80 -53.92
C LEU A 16 14.02 -8.12 -52.65
N ALA A 17 14.35 -6.83 -52.72
CA ALA A 17 14.72 -6.00 -51.57
C ALA A 17 13.59 -5.01 -51.16
N GLY A 18 12.38 -5.26 -51.65
CA GLY A 18 11.14 -4.56 -51.27
C GLY A 18 10.29 -5.36 -50.29
N LEU A 19 10.88 -6.25 -49.48
CA LEU A 19 10.24 -6.64 -48.24
C LEU A 19 10.33 -5.42 -47.33
N LEU A 20 9.24 -4.64 -47.32
CA LEU A 20 8.95 -3.66 -46.29
C LEU A 20 9.21 -4.33 -44.94
N ALA A 21 10.41 -4.13 -44.40
CA ALA A 21 10.68 -4.30 -42.99
C ALA A 21 9.84 -3.21 -42.32
N TYR A 22 8.56 -3.53 -42.07
CA TYR A 22 7.72 -2.73 -41.21
C TYR A 22 8.50 -2.57 -39.90
N PRO A 23 8.70 -1.33 -39.43
CA PRO A 23 9.39 -1.13 -38.18
C PRO A 23 8.63 -1.92 -37.10
N PRO A 24 9.31 -2.75 -36.29
CA PRO A 24 8.68 -3.57 -35.24
C PRO A 24 7.89 -2.76 -34.20
N ALA A 25 7.99 -1.43 -34.23
CA ALA A 25 7.32 -0.48 -33.35
C ALA A 25 5.79 -0.37 -33.54
N GLN A 26 5.22 -0.81 -34.67
CA GLN A 26 3.78 -0.59 -34.95
C GLN A 26 2.84 -1.61 -34.29
N ALA A 27 3.38 -2.76 -33.87
CA ALA A 27 2.62 -3.93 -33.41
C ALA A 27 2.54 -4.13 -31.89
N GLN A 28 3.16 -3.23 -31.11
CA GLN A 28 3.20 -3.30 -29.65
C GLN A 28 2.13 -2.39 -29.06
N ARG A 29 1.43 -2.85 -28.01
CA ARG A 29 0.63 -1.97 -27.15
C ARG A 29 1.53 -0.87 -26.62
N GLN A 30 1.02 0.34 -26.68
CA GLN A 30 1.69 1.51 -26.15
C GLN A 30 1.00 1.90 -24.85
N GLN A 31 1.82 2.15 -23.84
CA GLN A 31 1.38 2.64 -22.55
C GLN A 31 2.26 3.83 -22.20
N GLN A 32 1.63 4.99 -22.05
CA GLN A 32 2.29 6.21 -21.66
C GLN A 32 1.81 6.61 -20.27
N LEU A 33 2.73 6.87 -19.34
CA LEU A 33 2.38 7.56 -18.10
C LEU A 33 1.86 8.95 -18.45
N PHE A 34 0.62 9.24 -18.02
CA PHE A 34 -0.14 10.39 -18.48
C PHE A 34 -0.34 11.42 -17.37
N ASN A 35 0.65 11.52 -16.48
CA ASN A 35 0.57 12.28 -15.23
C ASN A 35 0.98 13.76 -15.36
N ASP A 36 1.81 14.10 -16.33
CA ASP A 36 2.33 15.47 -16.44
C ASP A 36 1.30 16.42 -17.08
N ASN A 37 1.46 17.73 -16.88
CA ASN A 37 0.72 18.77 -17.59
C ASN A 37 -0.81 18.66 -17.45
N TRP A 38 -1.29 18.41 -16.22
CA TRP A 38 -2.70 18.57 -15.88
C TRP A 38 -2.94 19.97 -15.34
N LYS A 39 -4.19 20.40 -15.42
CA LYS A 39 -4.69 21.63 -14.81
C LYS A 39 -5.73 21.26 -13.77
N PHE A 40 -5.74 21.96 -12.65
CA PHE A 40 -6.62 21.71 -11.52
C PHE A 40 -7.32 22.99 -11.09
N HIS A 41 -8.61 22.86 -10.78
CA HIS A 41 -9.43 23.88 -10.15
C HIS A 41 -10.16 23.29 -8.96
N ARG A 42 -10.01 23.93 -7.80
CA ARG A 42 -10.73 23.57 -6.57
C ARG A 42 -12.03 24.37 -6.51
N GLY A 43 -13.15 23.68 -6.35
CA GLY A 43 -14.49 24.22 -6.55
C GLY A 43 -15.17 23.56 -7.75
N ASP A 44 -16.51 23.59 -7.77
CA ASP A 44 -17.25 23.13 -8.94
C ASP A 44 -17.07 24.15 -10.09
N ALA A 45 -16.88 23.65 -11.31
CA ALA A 45 -16.70 24.45 -12.50
C ALA A 45 -17.67 23.99 -13.61
N PRO A 46 -18.97 24.34 -13.52
CA PRO A 46 -19.95 23.95 -14.53
C PRO A 46 -19.52 24.39 -15.94
N GLY A 47 -19.59 23.50 -16.92
CA GLY A 47 -19.14 23.75 -18.28
C GLY A 47 -17.67 23.40 -18.54
N ALA A 48 -16.90 23.01 -17.53
CA ALA A 48 -15.50 22.60 -17.68
C ALA A 48 -15.32 21.32 -18.53
N GLU A 49 -16.37 20.53 -18.72
CA GLU A 49 -16.38 19.39 -19.64
C GLU A 49 -16.24 19.79 -21.12
N ARG A 50 -16.59 21.04 -21.46
CA ARG A 50 -16.62 21.54 -22.84
C ARG A 50 -15.20 21.73 -23.39
N PRO A 51 -14.93 21.35 -24.65
CA PRO A 51 -13.61 21.54 -25.26
C PRO A 51 -13.09 22.98 -25.21
N ALA A 52 -13.99 23.96 -25.37
CA ALA A 52 -13.66 25.38 -25.47
C ALA A 52 -13.67 26.12 -24.12
N ALA A 53 -13.94 25.43 -23.00
CA ALA A 53 -13.93 26.07 -21.68
C ALA A 53 -12.53 26.64 -21.38
N ASP A 54 -12.47 27.82 -20.76
CA ASP A 54 -11.21 28.48 -20.41
C ASP A 54 -10.65 27.90 -19.11
N ASP A 55 -9.47 27.26 -19.19
CA ASP A 55 -8.72 26.75 -18.04
C ASP A 55 -7.35 27.46 -17.91
N ARG A 56 -7.13 28.61 -18.54
CA ARG A 56 -5.83 29.31 -18.48
C ARG A 56 -5.45 29.72 -17.07
N ALA A 57 -6.44 30.05 -16.23
CA ALA A 57 -6.24 30.42 -14.83
C ALA A 57 -6.15 29.22 -13.86
N TRP A 58 -6.32 27.99 -14.35
CA TRP A 58 -6.27 26.80 -13.50
C TRP A 58 -4.83 26.45 -13.12
N ARG A 59 -4.63 25.91 -11.92
CA ARG A 59 -3.30 25.57 -11.42
C ARG A 59 -2.73 24.40 -12.21
N ALA A 60 -1.50 24.52 -12.69
CA ALA A 60 -0.79 23.38 -13.27
C ALA A 60 -0.40 22.39 -12.16
N VAL A 61 -0.69 21.11 -12.37
CA VAL A 61 -0.34 20.02 -11.44
C VAL A 61 0.24 18.82 -12.21
N THR A 62 1.06 18.05 -11.53
CA THR A 62 1.52 16.72 -11.97
C THR A 62 0.84 15.70 -11.09
N LEU A 63 0.28 14.65 -11.71
CA LEU A 63 -0.29 13.53 -10.98
C LEU A 63 0.82 12.58 -10.48
N PRO A 64 0.58 11.81 -9.41
CA PRO A 64 -0.61 11.82 -8.58
C PRO A 64 -0.77 13.11 -7.75
N HIS A 65 -2.01 13.51 -7.49
CA HIS A 65 -2.34 14.76 -6.80
C HIS A 65 -3.48 14.58 -5.82
N ASP A 66 -3.20 14.87 -4.55
CA ASP A 66 -4.15 14.95 -3.45
C ASP A 66 -4.28 16.42 -3.04
N TRP A 67 -5.46 17.04 -3.22
CA TRP A 67 -5.63 18.45 -2.86
C TRP A 67 -6.01 18.66 -1.39
N SER A 68 -6.46 17.61 -0.69
CA SER A 68 -6.91 17.72 0.70
C SER A 68 -5.75 18.05 1.63
N ILE A 69 -4.61 17.41 1.40
CA ILE A 69 -3.38 17.58 2.21
C ILE A 69 -2.80 19.01 2.13
N GLU A 70 -3.18 19.78 1.12
CA GLU A 70 -2.81 21.19 0.96
C GLU A 70 -3.72 22.14 1.75
N GLY A 71 -4.87 21.65 2.22
CA GLY A 71 -5.84 22.44 2.98
C GLY A 71 -5.42 22.64 4.44
N PRO A 72 -5.91 23.69 5.11
CA PRO A 72 -5.65 23.87 6.53
C PRO A 72 -6.38 22.79 7.34
N PHE A 73 -5.67 22.24 8.33
CA PHE A 73 -6.28 21.45 9.40
C PHE A 73 -7.25 22.33 10.20
N SER A 74 -8.43 21.81 10.54
CA SER A 74 -9.44 22.56 11.32
C SER A 74 -10.49 21.65 11.94
N GLU A 75 -10.95 21.99 13.16
CA GLU A 75 -12.04 21.33 13.88
C GLU A 75 -13.38 21.33 13.12
N GLN A 76 -13.53 22.16 12.07
CA GLN A 76 -14.73 22.15 11.22
C GLN A 76 -14.83 20.90 10.34
N TRP A 77 -13.72 20.20 10.12
CA TRP A 77 -13.63 18.98 9.33
C TRP A 77 -13.71 17.74 10.23
N ALA A 78 -13.99 16.58 9.64
CA ALA A 78 -14.19 15.36 10.42
C ALA A 78 -12.87 14.81 10.98
N SER A 79 -12.90 14.38 12.24
CA SER A 79 -11.78 13.70 12.90
C SER A 79 -11.40 12.39 12.22
N ALA A 80 -12.39 11.62 11.74
CA ALA A 80 -12.16 10.39 10.99
C ALA A 80 -11.26 10.60 9.75
N THR A 81 -11.36 11.75 9.10
CA THR A 81 -10.56 12.10 7.91
C THR A 81 -9.50 13.15 8.21
N ALA A 82 -8.92 13.09 9.42
CA ALA A 82 -7.76 13.86 9.86
C ALA A 82 -7.96 15.37 9.96
N TYR A 83 -9.21 15.84 10.13
CA TYR A 83 -9.53 17.26 10.20
C TYR A 83 -9.07 18.03 8.94
N LEU A 84 -9.13 17.40 7.76
CA LEU A 84 -8.77 18.00 6.48
C LEU A 84 -9.99 18.15 5.55
N PRO A 85 -9.98 19.16 4.66
CA PRO A 85 -11.12 19.43 3.78
C PRO A 85 -11.19 18.47 2.59
N GLY A 86 -12.40 18.24 2.08
CA GLY A 86 -12.64 17.66 0.76
C GLY A 86 -13.10 18.72 -0.25
N GLY A 87 -14.33 18.56 -0.71
CA GLY A 87 -15.03 19.43 -1.67
C GLY A 87 -15.11 18.85 -3.08
N VAL A 88 -15.55 19.69 -4.02
CA VAL A 88 -15.53 19.37 -5.45
C VAL A 88 -14.25 19.90 -6.08
N GLY A 89 -13.66 19.14 -6.99
CA GLY A 89 -12.49 19.54 -7.76
C GLY A 89 -12.60 19.08 -9.21
N TRP A 90 -11.99 19.85 -10.11
CA TRP A 90 -11.92 19.53 -11.52
C TRP A 90 -10.48 19.45 -12.01
N TYR A 91 -10.21 18.45 -12.84
CA TYR A 91 -8.97 18.31 -13.57
C TYR A 91 -9.23 18.41 -15.08
N ARG A 92 -8.35 19.10 -15.79
CA ARG A 92 -8.36 19.17 -17.26
C ARG A 92 -6.99 18.90 -17.83
N LYS A 93 -6.97 18.25 -18.99
CA LYS A 93 -5.75 17.98 -19.75
C LYS A 93 -6.00 18.12 -21.24
N SER A 94 -5.23 18.99 -21.87
CA SER A 94 -5.15 19.09 -23.33
C SER A 94 -3.99 18.23 -23.85
N PHE A 95 -4.22 17.47 -24.92
CA PHE A 95 -3.18 16.65 -25.54
C PHE A 95 -3.43 16.45 -27.04
N GLY A 96 -2.36 16.35 -27.81
CA GLY A 96 -2.42 15.85 -29.19
C GLY A 96 -2.42 14.33 -29.20
N LEU A 97 -3.08 13.72 -30.19
CA LEU A 97 -3.00 12.27 -30.39
C LEU A 97 -1.56 11.90 -30.79
N PRO A 98 -0.84 11.05 -30.03
CA PRO A 98 0.52 10.65 -30.41
C PRO A 98 0.51 9.98 -31.79
N ALA A 99 1.53 10.24 -32.63
CA ALA A 99 1.58 9.72 -33.99
C ALA A 99 1.45 8.18 -34.05
N GLY A 100 2.04 7.47 -33.08
CA GLY A 100 1.95 6.01 -32.97
C GLY A 100 0.56 5.45 -32.60
N TYR A 101 -0.38 6.32 -32.22
CA TYR A 101 -1.73 5.95 -31.76
C TYR A 101 -2.78 6.09 -32.88
N GLN A 102 -2.40 6.62 -34.04
CA GLN A 102 -3.31 6.75 -35.19
C GLN A 102 -3.79 5.36 -35.67
N GLY A 103 -5.11 5.21 -35.85
CA GLY A 103 -5.72 3.95 -36.28
C GLY A 103 -5.75 2.85 -35.21
N LYS A 104 -5.38 3.16 -33.96
CA LYS A 104 -5.44 2.24 -32.82
C LYS A 104 -6.67 2.51 -31.96
N ASN A 105 -7.02 1.52 -31.14
CA ASN A 105 -7.97 1.72 -30.04
C ASN A 105 -7.23 2.39 -28.90
N VAL A 106 -7.74 3.52 -28.41
CA VAL A 106 -7.07 4.33 -27.39
C VAL A 106 -7.93 4.36 -26.13
N PHE A 107 -7.28 4.21 -24.97
CA PHE A 107 -7.95 4.21 -23.66
C PHE A 107 -7.24 5.14 -22.69
N VAL A 108 -8.00 5.69 -21.73
CA VAL A 108 -7.45 6.25 -20.50
C VAL A 108 -7.68 5.27 -19.36
N TYR A 109 -6.63 4.99 -18.58
CA TYR A 109 -6.68 4.14 -17.39
C TYR A 109 -6.37 4.99 -16.17
N PHE A 110 -7.22 4.90 -15.15
CA PHE A 110 -7.03 5.52 -13.84
C PHE A 110 -6.76 4.42 -12.82
N ASP A 111 -5.64 4.52 -12.11
CA ASP A 111 -5.31 3.55 -11.05
C ASP A 111 -6.13 3.79 -9.77
N GLY A 112 -6.65 5.00 -9.57
CA GLY A 112 -7.60 5.37 -8.52
C GLY A 112 -7.88 6.87 -8.50
N VAL A 113 -9.13 7.25 -8.21
CA VAL A 113 -9.59 8.64 -8.09
C VAL A 113 -10.56 8.71 -6.92
N TYR A 114 -10.21 9.44 -5.85
CA TYR A 114 -11.04 9.57 -4.65
C TYR A 114 -11.85 10.87 -4.71
N LYS A 115 -13.17 10.86 -4.89
CA LYS A 115 -14.08 9.75 -5.27
C LYS A 115 -15.18 10.31 -6.17
N ASN A 116 -16.22 9.50 -6.47
CA ASN A 116 -17.37 9.95 -7.26
C ASN A 116 -16.97 10.59 -8.58
N SER A 117 -15.94 10.03 -9.22
CA SER A 117 -15.32 10.65 -10.39
C SER A 117 -16.19 10.51 -11.63
N GLU A 118 -16.23 11.58 -12.42
CA GLU A 118 -16.92 11.65 -13.70
C GLU A 118 -15.93 12.12 -14.78
N VAL A 119 -15.93 11.47 -15.94
CA VAL A 119 -14.90 11.70 -16.98
C VAL A 119 -15.54 12.05 -18.32
N TRP A 120 -14.97 13.06 -18.99
CA TRP A 120 -15.36 13.46 -20.34
C TRP A 120 -14.15 13.57 -21.27
N LEU A 121 -14.34 13.22 -22.53
CA LEU A 121 -13.41 13.54 -23.62
C LEU A 121 -14.13 14.43 -24.64
N ASN A 122 -13.57 15.60 -24.90
CA ASN A 122 -14.10 16.57 -25.86
C ASN A 122 -15.60 16.89 -25.65
N GLY A 123 -16.05 16.95 -24.39
CA GLY A 123 -17.46 17.18 -24.03
C GLY A 123 -18.34 15.92 -24.03
N HIS A 124 -17.85 14.78 -24.51
CA HIS A 124 -18.57 13.51 -24.46
C HIS A 124 -18.34 12.82 -23.12
N PHE A 125 -19.43 12.48 -22.42
CA PHE A 125 -19.37 11.76 -21.16
C PHE A 125 -18.94 10.30 -21.40
N LEU A 126 -17.89 9.89 -20.70
CA LEU A 126 -17.35 8.53 -20.79
C LEU A 126 -17.90 7.63 -19.69
N GLY A 127 -18.13 8.18 -18.49
CA GLY A 127 -18.72 7.44 -17.38
C GLY A 127 -18.40 8.02 -16.00
N LYS A 128 -19.01 7.39 -15.00
CA LYS A 128 -18.80 7.64 -13.57
C LYS A 128 -18.17 6.42 -12.90
N ARG A 129 -17.27 6.63 -11.94
CA ARG A 129 -16.79 5.61 -11.00
C ARG A 129 -16.94 6.13 -9.56
N PRO A 130 -17.92 5.62 -8.78
CA PRO A 130 -18.15 6.05 -7.40
C PRO A 130 -17.02 5.69 -6.44
N SER A 131 -16.51 4.47 -6.54
CA SER A 131 -15.42 3.98 -5.67
C SER A 131 -14.18 4.87 -5.76
N GLY A 132 -13.66 5.26 -4.60
CA GLY A 132 -12.42 6.02 -4.49
C GLY A 132 -11.15 5.18 -4.68
N PHE A 133 -11.26 3.85 -4.67
CA PHE A 133 -10.10 2.94 -4.62
C PHE A 133 -9.99 2.01 -5.82
N ALA A 134 -11.10 1.74 -6.51
CA ALA A 134 -11.11 0.87 -7.67
C ALA A 134 -10.40 1.53 -8.86
N SER A 135 -9.56 0.76 -9.56
CA SER A 135 -9.00 1.16 -10.85
C SER A 135 -10.04 0.99 -11.95
N PHE A 136 -9.96 1.80 -13.02
CA PHE A 136 -10.92 1.74 -14.13
C PHE A 136 -10.31 2.27 -15.43
N GLN A 137 -10.94 1.96 -16.57
CA GLN A 137 -10.55 2.51 -17.87
C GLN A 137 -11.78 2.93 -18.69
N TYR A 138 -11.58 3.87 -19.60
CA TYR A 138 -12.55 4.25 -20.62
C TYR A 138 -11.91 4.26 -22.01
N GLU A 139 -12.68 3.83 -23.01
CA GLU A 139 -12.28 3.95 -24.41
C GLU A 139 -12.46 5.39 -24.90
N LEU A 140 -11.42 5.93 -25.52
CA LEU A 140 -11.36 7.29 -26.06
C LEU A 140 -11.61 7.31 -27.57
N THR A 141 -11.32 6.21 -28.27
CA THR A 141 -11.32 6.11 -29.74
C THR A 141 -12.52 6.79 -30.42
N PRO A 142 -13.78 6.57 -29.98
CA PRO A 142 -14.94 7.13 -30.67
C PRO A 142 -15.02 8.66 -30.66
N TYR A 143 -14.33 9.33 -29.73
CA TYR A 143 -14.44 10.78 -29.51
C TYR A 143 -13.11 11.52 -29.73
N LEU A 144 -12.05 10.82 -30.14
CA LEU A 144 -10.75 11.42 -30.41
C LEU A 144 -10.75 12.18 -31.73
N LYS A 145 -10.16 13.38 -31.69
CA LYS A 145 -9.81 14.15 -32.87
C LYS A 145 -8.47 13.66 -33.41
N ALA A 146 -8.42 13.38 -34.70
CA ALA A 146 -7.21 12.98 -35.41
C ALA A 146 -6.18 14.13 -35.53
N SER A 147 -6.65 15.37 -35.58
CA SER A 147 -5.84 16.59 -35.62
C SER A 147 -6.34 17.62 -34.60
N GLY A 148 -5.42 18.47 -34.13
CA GLY A 148 -5.71 19.45 -33.08
C GLY A 148 -5.78 18.85 -31.67
N PRO A 149 -6.08 19.67 -30.65
CA PRO A 149 -6.11 19.23 -29.27
C PRO A 149 -7.36 18.42 -28.94
N ASN A 150 -7.13 17.32 -28.20
CA ASN A 150 -8.13 16.61 -27.43
C ASN A 150 -8.13 17.14 -26.00
N VAL A 151 -9.31 17.24 -25.37
CA VAL A 151 -9.46 17.73 -24.00
C VAL A 151 -10.13 16.67 -23.15
N LEU A 152 -9.41 16.17 -22.16
CA LEU A 152 -9.96 15.31 -21.11
C LEU A 152 -10.33 16.19 -19.91
N ALA A 153 -11.53 15.98 -19.36
CA ALA A 153 -11.99 16.64 -18.14
C ALA A 153 -12.42 15.57 -17.13
N VAL A 154 -12.10 15.78 -15.85
CA VAL A 154 -12.45 14.88 -14.74
C VAL A 154 -13.02 15.74 -13.61
N LYS A 155 -14.27 15.48 -13.24
CA LYS A 155 -14.88 16.02 -12.01
C LYS A 155 -14.68 14.99 -10.90
N VAL A 156 -14.35 15.46 -9.72
CA VAL A 156 -14.22 14.67 -8.50
C VAL A 156 -15.06 15.33 -7.42
N ASP A 157 -15.94 14.56 -6.78
CA ASP A 157 -16.83 15.04 -5.72
C ASP A 157 -16.56 14.30 -4.40
N HIS A 158 -15.88 15.01 -3.50
CA HIS A 158 -15.64 14.61 -2.13
C HIS A 158 -16.23 15.67 -1.17
N SER A 159 -17.43 16.18 -1.49
CA SER A 159 -18.16 17.12 -0.62
C SER A 159 -18.52 16.51 0.74
N GLU A 160 -18.75 15.19 0.78
CA GLU A 160 -18.96 14.42 2.00
C GLU A 160 -17.62 14.08 2.67
N VAL A 161 -17.12 14.98 3.52
CA VAL A 161 -15.81 14.82 4.17
C VAL A 161 -15.75 13.78 5.29
N ALA A 162 -16.90 13.24 5.70
CA ALA A 162 -17.04 12.25 6.78
C ALA A 162 -17.55 10.90 6.23
N ASP A 163 -17.03 10.49 5.08
CA ASP A 163 -17.46 9.29 4.34
C ASP A 163 -16.51 8.07 4.53
N SER A 164 -15.47 8.23 5.33
CA SER A 164 -14.42 7.25 5.64
C SER A 164 -14.02 7.32 7.10
N ARG A 165 -13.48 6.23 7.66
CA ARG A 165 -12.97 6.18 9.04
C ARG A 165 -11.54 6.72 9.15
N TRP A 166 -10.79 6.69 8.05
CA TRP A 166 -9.41 7.16 7.92
C TRP A 166 -9.29 8.22 6.81
N TYR A 167 -8.16 8.92 6.76
CA TYR A 167 -7.88 9.90 5.72
C TYR A 167 -7.80 9.27 4.33
N THR A 168 -8.53 9.84 3.39
CA THR A 168 -8.66 9.34 2.01
C THR A 168 -8.00 10.25 0.97
N GLY A 169 -7.73 11.50 1.36
CA GLY A 169 -7.40 12.58 0.45
C GLY A 169 -8.50 12.88 -0.56
N SER A 170 -8.17 13.70 -1.56
CA SER A 170 -9.09 14.02 -2.64
C SER A 170 -8.40 14.18 -3.98
N GLY A 171 -8.96 13.55 -5.02
CA GLY A 171 -8.57 13.77 -6.41
C GLY A 171 -7.97 12.57 -7.10
N ILE A 172 -7.18 12.83 -8.14
CA ILE A 172 -6.49 11.79 -8.93
C ILE A 172 -5.16 11.46 -8.23
N TYR A 173 -5.26 10.72 -7.13
CA TYR A 173 -4.15 10.42 -6.22
C TYR A 173 -3.32 9.19 -6.63
N ARG A 174 -3.66 8.52 -7.74
CA ARG A 174 -2.82 7.47 -8.35
C ARG A 174 -2.54 7.76 -9.83
N ASN A 175 -1.68 6.95 -10.43
CA ASN A 175 -1.23 7.14 -11.81
C ASN A 175 -2.37 7.04 -12.82
N VAL A 176 -2.25 7.85 -13.88
CA VAL A 176 -3.08 7.76 -15.09
C VAL A 176 -2.21 7.29 -16.24
N TYR A 177 -2.75 6.43 -17.10
CA TYR A 177 -2.06 5.98 -18.30
C TYR A 177 -2.91 6.21 -19.55
N LEU A 178 -2.26 6.61 -20.64
CA LEU A 178 -2.85 6.62 -21.97
C LEU A 178 -2.38 5.37 -22.72
N LEU A 179 -3.32 4.50 -23.05
CA LEU A 179 -3.06 3.20 -23.67
C LEU A 179 -3.47 3.22 -25.14
N ALA A 180 -2.71 2.56 -26.01
CA ALA A 180 -3.15 2.28 -27.37
C ALA A 180 -2.84 0.85 -27.79
N THR A 181 -3.82 0.20 -28.41
CA THR A 181 -3.77 -1.20 -28.84
C THR A 181 -4.25 -1.34 -30.29
N ALA A 182 -3.80 -2.39 -30.99
CA ALA A 182 -4.44 -2.74 -32.26
C ALA A 182 -5.91 -3.18 -32.02
N PRO A 183 -6.76 -3.23 -33.07
CA PRO A 183 -8.13 -3.71 -32.93
C PRO A 183 -8.25 -5.11 -32.31
N VAL A 184 -7.30 -6.01 -32.63
CA VAL A 184 -7.15 -7.31 -31.97
C VAL A 184 -6.10 -7.19 -30.86
N HIS A 185 -6.55 -7.22 -29.60
CA HIS A 185 -5.71 -6.94 -28.44
C HIS A 185 -6.12 -7.75 -27.21
N ILE A 186 -5.22 -7.84 -26.23
CA ILE A 186 -5.48 -8.44 -24.92
C ILE A 186 -6.47 -7.54 -24.16
N SER A 187 -7.54 -8.10 -23.61
CA SER A 187 -8.53 -7.33 -22.87
C SER A 187 -7.94 -6.75 -21.57
N GLN A 188 -8.57 -5.72 -21.00
CA GLN A 188 -8.17 -5.16 -19.71
C GLN A 188 -8.11 -6.25 -18.64
N TRP A 189 -6.96 -6.36 -17.97
CA TRP A 189 -6.68 -7.40 -16.98
C TRP A 189 -6.95 -8.84 -17.47
N GLY A 190 -6.83 -9.04 -18.80
CA GLY A 190 -7.20 -10.28 -19.47
C GLY A 190 -6.21 -11.43 -19.27
N VAL A 191 -5.02 -11.17 -18.72
CA VAL A 191 -4.04 -12.22 -18.43
C VAL A 191 -4.22 -12.72 -17.00
N GLY A 192 -4.33 -14.04 -16.84
CA GLY A 192 -4.27 -14.73 -15.54
C GLY A 192 -3.16 -15.78 -15.55
N PHE A 193 -2.38 -15.86 -14.48
CA PHE A 193 -1.33 -16.85 -14.29
C PHE A 193 -1.50 -17.59 -12.96
N THR A 194 -1.55 -18.93 -13.02
CA THR A 194 -1.58 -19.80 -11.83
C THR A 194 -0.58 -20.94 -11.95
N THR A 195 -0.19 -21.52 -10.81
CA THR A 195 0.76 -22.64 -10.74
C THR A 195 0.16 -23.81 -9.98
N PRO A 196 -0.80 -24.56 -10.57
CA PRO A 196 -1.57 -25.60 -9.86
C PRO A 196 -0.74 -26.81 -9.42
N GLN A 197 0.43 -27.03 -10.03
CA GLN A 197 1.33 -28.13 -9.67
C GLN A 197 2.74 -27.57 -9.57
N VAL A 198 3.36 -27.71 -8.40
CA VAL A 198 4.71 -27.20 -8.12
C VAL A 198 5.43 -28.19 -7.22
N SER A 199 6.64 -28.55 -7.61
CA SER A 199 7.63 -29.28 -6.82
C SER A 199 9.00 -28.61 -6.98
N ALA A 200 10.02 -29.14 -6.30
CA ALA A 200 11.39 -28.68 -6.48
C ALA A 200 11.94 -28.93 -7.91
N SER A 201 11.47 -29.97 -8.60
CA SER A 201 11.99 -30.37 -9.92
C SER A 201 11.17 -29.87 -11.10
N ALA A 202 9.89 -29.53 -10.89
CA ALA A 202 9.02 -29.07 -11.96
C ALA A 202 7.86 -28.20 -11.45
N ALA A 203 7.35 -27.34 -12.33
CA ALA A 203 6.08 -26.64 -12.13
C ALA A 203 5.28 -26.57 -13.42
N THR A 204 3.96 -26.62 -13.29
CA THR A 204 3.01 -26.35 -14.38
C THR A 204 2.44 -24.95 -14.18
N GLY A 205 2.75 -24.03 -15.08
CA GLY A 205 2.10 -22.73 -15.17
C GLY A 205 0.88 -22.80 -16.09
N GLN A 206 -0.26 -22.28 -15.65
CA GLN A 206 -1.47 -22.13 -16.45
C GLN A 206 -1.69 -20.65 -16.75
N VAL A 207 -1.81 -20.31 -18.02
CA VAL A 207 -2.07 -18.93 -18.48
C VAL A 207 -3.44 -18.88 -19.12
N THR A 208 -4.31 -18.01 -18.62
CA THR A 208 -5.54 -17.60 -19.30
C THR A 208 -5.32 -16.26 -19.97
N VAL A 209 -5.83 -16.09 -21.19
CA VAL A 209 -5.74 -14.83 -21.94
C VAL A 209 -7.10 -14.50 -22.51
N ASP A 210 -7.74 -13.48 -21.96
CA ASP A 210 -8.93 -12.85 -22.53
C ASP A 210 -8.48 -11.81 -23.56
N LEU A 211 -9.04 -11.86 -24.76
CA LEU A 211 -8.69 -10.97 -25.87
C LEU A 211 -9.94 -10.44 -26.58
N THR A 212 -9.83 -9.27 -27.18
CA THR A 212 -10.91 -8.58 -27.88
C THR A 212 -10.53 -8.43 -29.35
N ASN A 213 -11.47 -8.73 -30.24
CA ASN A 213 -11.42 -8.35 -31.64
C ASN A 213 -12.42 -7.22 -31.90
N ALA A 214 -11.93 -5.98 -31.90
CA ALA A 214 -12.72 -4.79 -32.23
C ALA A 214 -12.74 -4.48 -33.75
N ALA A 215 -12.21 -5.37 -34.60
CA ALA A 215 -12.26 -5.20 -36.04
C ALA A 215 -13.60 -5.66 -36.62
N ALA A 216 -13.92 -5.16 -37.82
CA ALA A 216 -15.11 -5.56 -38.58
C ALA A 216 -15.01 -6.98 -39.19
N THR A 217 -13.87 -7.65 -39.08
CA THR A 217 -13.63 -8.98 -39.65
C THR A 217 -13.23 -9.98 -38.57
N ALA A 218 -13.59 -11.25 -38.77
CA ALA A 218 -13.12 -12.33 -37.89
C ALA A 218 -11.59 -12.46 -37.97
N ALA A 219 -10.97 -12.88 -36.89
CA ALA A 219 -9.53 -13.05 -36.80
C ALA A 219 -9.17 -14.43 -36.23
N ALA A 220 -8.24 -15.12 -36.91
CA ALA A 220 -7.51 -16.26 -36.37
C ALA A 220 -6.31 -15.71 -35.59
N VAL A 221 -6.40 -15.70 -34.27
CA VAL A 221 -5.40 -15.08 -33.39
C VAL A 221 -4.49 -16.15 -32.81
N THR A 222 -3.20 -16.10 -33.14
CA THR A 222 -2.17 -16.87 -32.45
C THR A 222 -1.81 -16.17 -31.16
N VAL A 223 -2.09 -16.83 -30.04
CA VAL A 223 -1.72 -16.40 -28.69
C VAL A 223 -0.48 -17.17 -28.27
N THR A 224 0.61 -16.48 -27.93
CA THR A 224 1.85 -17.09 -27.43
C THR A 224 2.15 -16.57 -26.04
N GLY A 225 2.35 -17.48 -25.08
CA GLY A 225 2.81 -17.18 -23.74
C GLY A 225 4.24 -17.68 -23.57
N THR A 226 5.15 -16.81 -23.14
CA THR A 226 6.55 -17.11 -22.88
C THR A 226 6.91 -16.66 -21.48
N LEU A 227 7.42 -17.58 -20.66
CA LEU A 227 7.93 -17.25 -19.33
C LEU A 227 9.44 -17.03 -19.42
N LEU A 228 9.88 -15.87 -18.95
CA LEU A 228 11.28 -15.45 -18.93
C LEU A 228 11.79 -15.44 -17.49
N ASP A 229 12.99 -15.96 -17.26
CA ASP A 229 13.65 -15.86 -15.96
C ASP A 229 14.20 -14.45 -15.67
N ALA A 230 14.85 -14.29 -14.51
CA ALA A 230 15.46 -13.03 -14.09
C ALA A 230 16.58 -12.54 -15.03
N LYS A 231 17.17 -13.42 -15.84
CA LYS A 231 18.19 -13.08 -16.86
C LYS A 231 17.56 -12.75 -18.22
N GLY A 232 16.24 -12.86 -18.34
CA GLY A 232 15.51 -12.66 -19.58
C GLY A 232 15.53 -13.87 -20.52
N GLN A 233 15.95 -15.05 -20.06
CA GLN A 233 15.95 -16.27 -20.84
C GLN A 233 14.58 -16.95 -20.81
N ALA A 234 14.08 -17.39 -21.96
CA ALA A 234 12.85 -18.17 -22.04
C ALA A 234 13.02 -19.56 -21.40
N VAL A 235 12.27 -19.81 -20.34
CA VAL A 235 12.27 -21.09 -19.61
C VAL A 235 11.07 -21.98 -19.92
N ALA A 236 10.00 -21.39 -20.46
CA ALA A 236 8.83 -22.10 -20.97
C ALA A 236 8.12 -21.28 -22.05
N THR A 237 7.51 -21.95 -23.04
CA THR A 237 6.68 -21.29 -24.06
C THR A 237 5.58 -22.21 -24.52
N ALA A 238 4.38 -21.66 -24.74
CA ALA A 238 3.24 -22.36 -25.33
C ALA A 238 2.46 -21.41 -26.24
N LYS A 239 1.74 -21.99 -27.21
CA LYS A 239 0.93 -21.23 -28.17
C LYS A 239 -0.41 -21.91 -28.44
N GLN A 240 -1.43 -21.12 -28.74
CA GLN A 240 -2.74 -21.57 -29.17
C GLN A 240 -3.28 -20.63 -30.25
N VAL A 241 -4.03 -21.15 -31.22
CA VAL A 241 -4.79 -20.34 -32.19
C VAL A 241 -6.25 -20.31 -31.76
N VAL A 242 -6.85 -19.12 -31.69
CA VAL A 242 -8.26 -18.90 -31.34
C VAL A 242 -8.95 -18.13 -32.46
N GLN A 243 -10.15 -18.58 -32.85
CA GLN A 243 -10.99 -17.85 -33.79
C GLN A 243 -11.87 -16.87 -33.03
N VAL A 244 -11.78 -15.58 -33.34
CA VAL A 244 -12.57 -14.53 -32.69
C VAL A 244 -13.39 -13.78 -33.72
N LYS A 245 -14.70 -13.76 -33.50
CA LYS A 245 -15.67 -13.08 -34.37
C LYS A 245 -15.43 -11.56 -34.38
N PRO A 246 -15.92 -10.83 -35.40
CA PRO A 246 -15.93 -9.36 -35.37
C PRO A 246 -16.62 -8.84 -34.11
N ASN A 247 -16.12 -7.73 -33.55
CA ASN A 247 -16.69 -7.05 -32.38
C ASN A 247 -17.03 -7.99 -31.21
N ALA A 248 -16.16 -8.98 -30.96
CA ALA A 248 -16.37 -10.01 -29.95
C ALA A 248 -15.10 -10.24 -29.13
N SER A 249 -15.27 -10.89 -27.99
CA SER A 249 -14.16 -11.38 -27.16
C SER A 249 -13.90 -12.86 -27.42
N GLY A 250 -12.65 -13.27 -27.22
CA GLY A 250 -12.20 -14.65 -27.23
C GLY A 250 -11.31 -14.95 -26.02
N ALA A 251 -11.02 -16.23 -25.80
CA ALA A 251 -10.15 -16.66 -24.72
C ALA A 251 -9.19 -17.77 -25.18
N ALA A 252 -7.96 -17.72 -24.69
CA ALA A 252 -6.95 -18.78 -24.84
C ALA A 252 -6.53 -19.34 -23.48
N ARG A 253 -6.09 -20.59 -23.48
CA ARG A 253 -5.51 -21.28 -22.32
C ARG A 253 -4.22 -21.96 -22.73
N LEU A 254 -3.13 -21.60 -22.05
CA LEU A 254 -1.78 -22.11 -22.35
C LEU A 254 -1.23 -22.83 -21.13
N THR A 255 -0.60 -23.98 -21.36
CA THR A 255 0.12 -24.73 -20.32
C THR A 255 1.62 -24.56 -20.54
N LEU A 256 2.32 -23.97 -19.56
CA LEU A 256 3.76 -23.77 -19.53
C LEU A 256 4.39 -24.80 -18.60
N LEU A 257 5.35 -25.58 -19.10
CA LEU A 257 6.07 -26.59 -18.32
C LEU A 257 7.44 -26.05 -17.94
N LEU A 258 7.69 -25.87 -16.64
CA LEU A 258 8.93 -25.38 -16.10
C LEU A 258 9.71 -26.52 -15.47
N LYS A 259 11.02 -26.56 -15.69
CA LYS A 259 11.96 -27.45 -14.99
C LYS A 259 12.71 -26.66 -13.92
N ASN A 260 12.90 -27.26 -12.76
CA ASN A 260 13.64 -26.69 -11.61
C ASN A 260 13.25 -25.22 -11.33
N PRO A 261 11.96 -24.94 -11.03
CA PRO A 261 11.49 -23.57 -10.86
C PRO A 261 12.16 -22.89 -9.66
N ALA A 262 12.59 -21.65 -9.85
CA ALA A 262 12.98 -20.78 -8.74
C ALA A 262 11.70 -20.32 -8.03
N LEU A 263 11.44 -20.89 -6.86
CA LEU A 263 10.21 -20.59 -6.11
C LEU A 263 10.27 -19.19 -5.50
N TRP A 264 9.14 -18.48 -5.55
CA TRP A 264 8.96 -17.22 -4.85
C TRP A 264 8.63 -17.50 -3.37
N SER A 265 9.28 -16.78 -2.46
CA SER A 265 8.92 -16.70 -1.04
C SER A 265 9.19 -15.29 -0.48
N ALA A 266 8.84 -15.06 0.78
CA ALA A 266 9.12 -13.80 1.46
C ALA A 266 10.65 -13.54 1.64
N GLU A 267 11.45 -14.59 1.69
CA GLU A 267 12.91 -14.56 1.83
C GLU A 267 13.63 -14.62 0.48
N HIS A 268 13.04 -15.33 -0.48
CA HIS A 268 13.56 -15.50 -1.84
C HIS A 268 12.50 -15.07 -2.86
N PRO A 269 12.31 -13.75 -3.09
CA PRO A 269 11.28 -13.23 -3.97
C PRO A 269 11.66 -13.40 -5.46
N ASN A 270 11.87 -14.64 -5.90
CA ASN A 270 12.22 -14.96 -7.28
C ASN A 270 11.03 -14.64 -8.20
N LEU A 271 11.24 -13.71 -9.15
CA LEU A 271 10.24 -13.30 -10.11
C LEU A 271 10.61 -13.74 -11.52
N TYR A 272 9.58 -14.12 -12.28
CA TYR A 272 9.62 -14.34 -13.71
C TYR A 272 8.86 -13.22 -14.43
N LYS A 273 9.11 -13.06 -15.73
CA LYS A 273 8.29 -12.22 -16.62
C LYS A 273 7.48 -13.12 -17.55
N LEU A 274 6.16 -13.06 -17.44
CA LEU A 274 5.25 -13.70 -18.38
C LEU A 274 4.96 -12.72 -19.51
N ARG A 275 5.52 -12.98 -20.68
CA ARG A 275 5.23 -12.26 -21.92
C ARG A 275 4.11 -12.96 -22.68
N VAL A 276 3.01 -12.27 -22.93
CA VAL A 276 1.89 -12.73 -23.77
C VAL A 276 1.87 -11.90 -25.03
N SER A 277 1.93 -12.54 -26.19
CA SER A 277 1.88 -11.89 -27.51
C SER A 277 0.74 -12.43 -28.36
N LEU A 278 0.12 -11.54 -29.13
CA LEU A 278 -0.93 -11.85 -30.09
C LEU A 278 -0.42 -11.62 -31.51
N ALA A 279 -0.81 -12.49 -32.44
CA ALA A 279 -0.55 -12.30 -33.86
C ALA A 279 -1.73 -12.76 -34.72
N VAL A 280 -1.99 -12.03 -35.81
CA VAL A 280 -3.01 -12.37 -36.83
C VAL A 280 -2.32 -12.50 -38.17
N ALA A 281 -2.52 -13.63 -38.87
CA ALA A 281 -1.83 -13.95 -40.11
C ALA A 281 -0.29 -13.78 -40.03
N GLY A 282 0.30 -14.15 -38.89
CA GLY A 282 1.75 -14.04 -38.63
C GLY A 282 2.25 -12.63 -38.28
N ARG A 283 1.38 -11.61 -38.29
CA ARG A 283 1.73 -10.24 -37.91
C ARG A 283 1.36 -9.98 -36.45
N PRO A 284 2.28 -9.47 -35.60
CA PRO A 284 1.94 -9.18 -34.21
C PRO A 284 0.90 -8.05 -34.11
N THR A 285 0.04 -8.11 -33.10
CA THR A 285 -1.02 -7.11 -32.87
C THR A 285 -1.04 -6.54 -31.45
N ASP A 286 -0.61 -7.32 -30.46
CA ASP A 286 -0.49 -6.86 -29.08
C ASP A 286 0.57 -7.67 -28.33
N GLU A 287 1.14 -7.07 -27.28
CA GLU A 287 2.04 -7.71 -26.34
C GLU A 287 1.86 -7.09 -24.94
N LEU A 288 1.77 -7.94 -23.92
CA LEU A 288 1.76 -7.56 -22.52
C LEU A 288 2.80 -8.40 -21.77
N THR A 289 3.51 -7.78 -20.82
CA THR A 289 4.41 -8.48 -19.92
C THR A 289 3.98 -8.25 -18.48
N GLU A 290 3.76 -9.34 -17.74
CA GLU A 290 3.43 -9.33 -16.31
C GLU A 290 4.57 -9.94 -15.49
N GLU A 291 4.85 -9.38 -14.32
CA GLU A 291 5.72 -10.03 -13.33
C GLU A 291 4.91 -11.07 -12.56
N VAL A 292 5.43 -12.29 -12.48
CA VAL A 292 4.76 -13.44 -11.84
C VAL A 292 5.74 -14.23 -10.98
N GLY A 293 5.24 -15.03 -10.05
CA GLY A 293 6.06 -15.91 -9.22
C GLY A 293 5.44 -17.30 -9.07
N VAL A 294 6.30 -18.31 -8.99
CA VAL A 294 5.91 -19.72 -8.82
C VAL A 294 5.98 -20.08 -7.34
N ARG A 295 4.87 -20.53 -6.75
CA ARG A 295 4.80 -20.92 -5.33
C ARG A 295 3.61 -21.83 -5.06
N THR A 296 3.59 -22.45 -3.89
CA THR A 296 2.38 -23.10 -3.36
C THR A 296 1.90 -22.41 -2.09
N LEU A 297 0.58 -22.35 -1.95
CA LEU A 297 -0.11 -21.87 -0.76
C LEU A 297 -0.96 -23.02 -0.22
N ARG A 298 -0.87 -23.28 1.08
CA ARG A 298 -1.74 -24.25 1.75
C ARG A 298 -2.14 -23.71 3.11
N PHE A 299 -3.43 -23.63 3.34
CA PHE A 299 -4.01 -23.30 4.63
C PHE A 299 -4.63 -24.57 5.22
N ASP A 300 -4.39 -24.81 6.50
CA ASP A 300 -4.75 -26.04 7.22
C ASP A 300 -5.37 -25.65 8.56
N ALA A 301 -6.52 -26.26 8.88
CA ALA A 301 -7.27 -25.92 10.08
C ALA A 301 -6.53 -26.29 11.38
N ASN A 302 -5.56 -27.22 11.34
CA ASN A 302 -4.84 -27.70 12.52
C ASN A 302 -3.36 -27.25 12.53
N GLN A 303 -2.79 -27.00 11.35
CA GLN A 303 -1.37 -26.73 11.17
C GLN A 303 -1.07 -25.31 10.63
N GLY A 304 -2.11 -24.52 10.34
CA GLY A 304 -1.95 -23.14 9.92
C GLY A 304 -1.54 -23.02 8.46
N PHE A 305 -0.61 -22.10 8.16
CA PHE A 305 -0.25 -21.71 6.80
C PHE A 305 1.10 -22.29 6.38
N PHE A 306 1.17 -22.72 5.13
CA PHE A 306 2.37 -23.23 4.49
C PHE A 306 2.63 -22.49 3.18
N LEU A 307 3.87 -22.04 3.02
CA LEU A 307 4.41 -21.47 1.78
C LEU A 307 5.46 -22.43 1.25
N ASN A 308 5.28 -22.92 0.02
CA ASN A 308 6.21 -23.88 -0.60
C ASN A 308 6.42 -25.15 0.26
N GLY A 309 5.37 -25.60 0.95
CA GLY A 309 5.40 -26.75 1.84
C GLY A 309 6.06 -26.49 3.21
N GLN A 310 6.53 -25.27 3.49
CA GLN A 310 7.14 -24.92 4.78
C GLN A 310 6.13 -24.22 5.70
N PRO A 311 5.97 -24.66 6.97
CA PRO A 311 5.15 -23.95 7.95
C PRO A 311 5.63 -22.50 8.07
N THR A 312 4.72 -21.55 7.92
CA THR A 312 5.05 -20.12 7.91
C THR A 312 4.09 -19.35 8.79
N LYS A 313 4.61 -18.66 9.80
CA LYS A 313 3.85 -17.67 10.56
C LYS A 313 3.83 -16.34 9.78
N LEU A 314 2.63 -15.81 9.58
CA LEU A 314 2.39 -14.48 9.01
C LEU A 314 2.57 -13.45 10.13
N ARG A 315 3.76 -12.85 10.18
CA ARG A 315 4.13 -11.72 11.04
C ARG A 315 3.71 -10.46 10.31
N GLY A 316 2.43 -10.15 10.44
CA GLY A 316 1.75 -9.16 9.63
C GLY A 316 1.55 -7.82 10.33
N VAL A 317 1.39 -6.79 9.52
CA VAL A 317 0.89 -5.47 9.96
C VAL A 317 -0.19 -4.98 9.00
N CYS A 318 -1.16 -4.23 9.51
CA CYS A 318 -2.11 -3.47 8.72
C CYS A 318 -1.46 -2.14 8.29
N ILE A 319 -1.72 -1.71 7.05
CA ILE A 319 -1.31 -0.40 6.52
C ILE A 319 -2.48 0.28 5.83
N HIS A 320 -2.57 1.60 5.98
CA HIS A 320 -3.37 2.50 5.13
C HIS A 320 -2.48 3.08 4.01
N ASP A 321 -3.04 3.80 3.05
CA ASP A 321 -2.34 4.27 1.85
C ASP A 321 -1.78 5.71 1.92
N ASP A 322 -1.87 6.40 3.06
CA ASP A 322 -1.29 7.73 3.25
C ASP A 322 0.18 7.72 3.73
N ALA A 323 0.86 8.85 3.54
CA ALA A 323 2.18 9.11 4.09
C ALA A 323 2.31 10.49 4.76
N GLY A 324 1.46 10.75 5.76
CA GLY A 324 1.53 11.95 6.60
C GLY A 324 1.46 13.21 5.74
N ALA A 325 2.50 14.04 5.79
CA ALA A 325 2.70 15.24 4.97
C ALA A 325 2.43 15.06 3.45
N LEU A 326 2.53 13.85 2.90
CA LEU A 326 2.29 13.59 1.47
C LEU A 326 0.85 13.20 1.14
N GLY A 327 -0.02 13.05 2.15
CA GLY A 327 -1.38 12.55 1.98
C GLY A 327 -1.35 11.17 1.30
N VAL A 328 -2.26 10.94 0.36
CA VAL A 328 -2.35 9.65 -0.38
C VAL A 328 -1.62 9.65 -1.74
N ALA A 329 -1.07 10.80 -2.16
CA ALA A 329 -0.28 10.92 -3.40
C ALA A 329 1.19 10.51 -3.19
N VAL A 330 1.40 9.31 -2.66
CA VAL A 330 2.70 8.86 -2.13
C VAL A 330 3.62 8.36 -3.26
N PRO A 331 4.88 8.85 -3.36
CA PRO A 331 5.87 8.29 -4.29
C PRO A 331 6.36 6.89 -3.88
N PRO A 332 6.72 6.01 -4.85
CA PRO A 332 7.19 4.66 -4.56
C PRO A 332 8.39 4.57 -3.61
N GLU A 333 9.32 5.53 -3.65
CA GLU A 333 10.51 5.59 -2.80
C GLU A 333 10.17 5.72 -1.31
N VAL A 334 9.05 6.36 -0.97
CA VAL A 334 8.58 6.49 0.42
C VAL A 334 8.10 5.14 0.93
N TRP A 335 7.31 4.43 0.13
CA TRP A 335 6.88 3.07 0.42
C TRP A 335 8.05 2.10 0.49
N GLU A 336 9.03 2.21 -0.40
CA GLU A 336 10.22 1.36 -0.36
C GLU A 336 10.97 1.50 0.98
N ARG A 337 11.17 2.73 1.48
CA ARG A 337 11.79 2.97 2.79
C ARG A 337 10.95 2.37 3.94
N ARG A 338 9.65 2.64 3.95
CA ARG A 338 8.71 2.14 4.97
C ARG A 338 8.64 0.62 5.00
N LEU A 339 8.52 -0.03 3.83
CA LEU A 339 8.49 -1.48 3.71
C LEU A 339 9.83 -2.12 4.11
N LYS A 340 10.97 -1.51 3.77
CA LYS A 340 12.28 -1.99 4.24
C LYS A 340 12.41 -1.91 5.75
N ALA A 341 11.91 -0.83 6.38
CA ALA A 341 11.86 -0.72 7.83
C ALA A 341 10.97 -1.81 8.44
N LEU A 342 9.76 -2.05 7.92
CA LEU A 342 8.91 -3.14 8.39
C LEU A 342 9.58 -4.52 8.20
N LYS A 343 10.23 -4.76 7.06
CA LYS A 343 10.97 -6.01 6.81
C LYS A 343 12.04 -6.24 7.88
N ALA A 344 12.75 -5.18 8.28
CA ALA A 344 13.80 -5.24 9.29
C ALA A 344 13.28 -5.52 10.71
N VAL A 345 12.00 -5.25 11.00
CA VAL A 345 11.34 -5.70 12.25
C VAL A 345 11.02 -7.19 12.26
N GLY A 346 11.22 -7.89 11.14
CA GLY A 346 10.80 -9.28 10.94
C GLY A 346 9.40 -9.43 10.35
N CYS A 347 8.76 -8.34 9.94
CA CYS A 347 7.48 -8.38 9.24
C CYS A 347 7.64 -9.12 7.90
N ASN A 348 6.73 -10.05 7.60
CA ASN A 348 6.71 -10.76 6.32
C ASN A 348 5.34 -10.74 5.63
N SER A 349 4.33 -10.14 6.26
CA SER A 349 2.98 -10.04 5.69
C SER A 349 2.40 -8.64 5.84
N LEU A 350 1.53 -8.23 4.92
CA LEU A 350 0.82 -6.95 4.95
C LEU A 350 -0.67 -7.18 4.73
N ARG A 351 -1.50 -6.43 5.44
CA ARG A 351 -2.93 -6.29 5.15
C ARG A 351 -3.19 -4.89 4.60
N MET A 352 -3.81 -4.84 3.43
CA MET A 352 -4.14 -3.60 2.72
C MET A 352 -5.43 -3.00 3.28
N SER A 353 -5.36 -2.46 4.50
CA SER A 353 -6.50 -1.98 5.26
C SER A 353 -7.02 -0.63 4.73
N HIS A 354 -8.28 -0.49 4.31
CA HIS A 354 -9.29 -1.53 4.06
C HIS A 354 -9.80 -1.41 2.62
N ASN A 355 -8.85 -1.33 1.68
CA ASN A 355 -9.11 -1.00 0.29
C ASN A 355 -7.97 -1.44 -0.64
N PRO A 356 -8.23 -1.57 -1.96
CA PRO A 356 -7.17 -1.73 -2.94
C PRO A 356 -6.21 -0.52 -2.89
N HIS A 357 -4.91 -0.79 -2.86
CA HIS A 357 -3.84 0.21 -2.88
C HIS A 357 -3.37 0.50 -4.32
N ALA A 358 -2.38 1.39 -4.47
CA ALA A 358 -1.74 1.69 -5.76
C ALA A 358 -0.96 0.49 -6.30
N ASP A 359 -1.00 0.25 -7.62
CA ASP A 359 -0.40 -0.95 -8.24
C ASP A 359 1.10 -1.11 -7.94
N TYR A 360 1.84 0.00 -7.87
CA TYR A 360 3.27 -0.03 -7.59
C TYR A 360 3.60 -0.58 -6.20
N LEU A 361 2.69 -0.47 -5.22
CA LEU A 361 2.90 -0.98 -3.86
C LEU A 361 2.90 -2.51 -3.87
N TYR A 362 1.98 -3.15 -4.60
CA TYR A 362 1.98 -4.60 -4.78
C TYR A 362 3.25 -5.08 -5.51
N ARG A 363 3.73 -4.32 -6.51
CA ARG A 363 5.03 -4.62 -7.17
C ARG A 363 6.22 -4.47 -6.21
N LEU A 364 6.16 -3.55 -5.26
CA LEU A 364 7.16 -3.49 -4.19
C LEU A 364 7.06 -4.71 -3.28
N CYS A 365 5.85 -5.14 -2.91
CA CYS A 365 5.64 -6.37 -2.13
C CYS A 365 6.17 -7.62 -2.84
N ASP A 366 5.91 -7.76 -4.14
CA ASP A 366 6.42 -8.86 -4.96
C ASP A 366 7.95 -8.93 -4.94
N ARG A 367 8.62 -7.76 -5.07
CA ARG A 367 10.09 -7.64 -5.15
C ARG A 367 10.80 -7.71 -3.79
N LEU A 368 10.18 -7.16 -2.74
CA LEU A 368 10.73 -7.17 -1.38
C LEU A 368 10.37 -8.43 -0.59
N GLY A 369 9.49 -9.27 -1.15
CA GLY A 369 9.04 -10.51 -0.53
C GLY A 369 8.09 -10.26 0.65
N PHE A 370 6.94 -9.65 0.40
CA PHE A 370 5.85 -9.59 1.37
C PHE A 370 4.69 -10.47 0.93
N LEU A 371 4.11 -11.20 1.87
CA LEU A 371 2.82 -11.84 1.71
C LEU A 371 1.73 -10.77 1.89
N VAL A 372 0.67 -10.81 1.10
CA VAL A 372 -0.34 -9.74 1.07
C VAL A 372 -1.74 -10.32 1.20
N MET A 373 -2.52 -9.75 2.10
CA MET A 373 -3.98 -9.80 2.11
C MET A 373 -4.51 -8.53 1.44
N ASP A 374 -5.11 -8.68 0.26
CA ASP A 374 -5.69 -7.56 -0.48
C ASP A 374 -7.18 -7.45 -0.12
N GLU A 375 -7.64 -6.28 0.30
CA GLU A 375 -8.96 -6.09 0.91
C GLU A 375 -9.82 -5.14 0.08
N ALA A 376 -11.04 -5.57 -0.22
CA ALA A 376 -11.94 -4.85 -1.12
C ALA A 376 -12.72 -3.74 -0.41
N PHE A 377 -13.23 -4.00 0.79
CA PHE A 377 -14.24 -3.17 1.42
C PHE A 377 -14.10 -3.06 2.94
N ASP A 378 -14.39 -1.88 3.47
CA ASP A 378 -14.66 -1.68 4.89
C ASP A 378 -16.13 -1.87 5.25
N GLU A 379 -17.05 -1.71 4.31
CA GLU A 379 -18.50 -1.81 4.53
C GLU A 379 -19.20 -2.39 3.29
N TRP A 380 -20.40 -2.94 3.46
CA TRP A 380 -21.21 -3.50 2.37
C TRP A 380 -22.45 -2.64 2.11
N GLU A 381 -23.66 -3.21 2.13
CA GLU A 381 -24.90 -2.49 1.85
C GLU A 381 -25.35 -1.58 3.01
N ARG A 382 -24.68 -1.65 4.16
CA ARG A 382 -24.98 -0.83 5.34
C ARG A 382 -23.74 -0.03 5.72
N GLY A 383 -23.91 1.27 5.95
CA GLY A 383 -22.83 2.18 6.32
C GLY A 383 -22.39 1.97 7.77
N LYS A 384 -21.08 2.07 8.00
CA LYS A 384 -20.49 2.09 9.36
C LYS A 384 -20.43 3.49 9.93
N ASN A 385 -20.32 3.60 11.25
CA ASN A 385 -20.09 4.87 11.92
C ASN A 385 -18.73 5.50 11.54
N LYS A 386 -18.75 6.74 11.06
CA LYS A 386 -17.60 7.60 10.78
C LYS A 386 -17.62 8.78 11.75
N TRP A 387 -16.66 8.85 12.66
CA TRP A 387 -16.67 9.86 13.72
C TRP A 387 -16.32 11.25 13.20
N VAL A 388 -17.15 12.24 13.55
CA VAL A 388 -16.99 13.63 13.07
C VAL A 388 -16.15 14.47 14.04
N ALA A 389 -16.32 14.28 15.36
CA ALA A 389 -15.62 15.05 16.39
C ALA A 389 -15.02 14.12 17.45
N GLY A 390 -13.75 13.75 17.27
CA GLY A 390 -13.05 12.77 18.10
C GLY A 390 -13.23 11.32 17.63
N TRP A 391 -13.01 10.37 18.53
CA TRP A 391 -13.13 8.93 18.25
C TRP A 391 -14.07 8.28 19.25
N ASN A 392 -15.11 7.57 18.77
CA ASN A 392 -16.16 6.99 19.61
C ASN A 392 -16.89 8.01 20.50
N VAL A 393 -17.08 9.24 20.01
CA VAL A 393 -17.77 10.32 20.73
C VAL A 393 -18.69 11.08 19.77
N GLY A 394 -19.87 11.47 20.27
CA GLY A 394 -20.83 12.30 19.52
C GLY A 394 -21.73 11.51 18.57
N THR A 395 -22.29 12.18 17.58
CA THR A 395 -23.09 11.55 16.52
C THR A 395 -22.18 11.29 15.31
N PRO A 396 -21.99 10.03 14.89
CA PRO A 396 -21.20 9.72 13.71
C PRO A 396 -21.98 10.02 12.43
N SER A 397 -21.25 10.23 11.33
CA SER A 397 -21.77 10.11 9.97
C SER A 397 -21.88 8.63 9.58
N GLN A 398 -22.77 8.30 8.63
CA GLN A 398 -22.83 6.98 8.00
C GLN A 398 -22.62 7.05 6.49
N ASN A 399 -22.31 8.23 5.94
CA ASN A 399 -22.05 8.41 4.52
C ASN A 399 -20.87 7.53 4.08
N GLY A 400 -20.84 7.13 2.81
CA GLY A 400 -19.73 6.29 2.36
C GLY A 400 -19.97 5.51 1.07
N SER A 401 -19.24 4.40 0.97
CA SER A 401 -19.29 3.51 -0.19
C SER A 401 -20.55 2.65 -0.22
N HIS A 402 -21.20 2.45 0.93
CA HIS A 402 -22.40 1.63 1.05
C HIS A 402 -23.55 2.09 0.14
N GLU A 403 -23.65 3.41 -0.12
CA GLU A 403 -24.67 4.04 -0.96
C GLU A 403 -24.70 3.50 -2.40
N TYR A 404 -23.54 3.07 -2.90
CA TYR A 404 -23.37 2.57 -4.27
C TYR A 404 -23.06 1.06 -4.32
N PHE A 405 -22.93 0.42 -3.17
CA PHE A 405 -22.45 -0.97 -3.06
C PHE A 405 -23.33 -1.96 -3.83
N LYS A 406 -24.66 -1.78 -3.80
CA LYS A 406 -25.59 -2.66 -4.50
C LYS A 406 -25.34 -2.73 -6.01
N GLU A 407 -24.96 -1.60 -6.61
CA GLU A 407 -24.65 -1.49 -8.05
C GLU A 407 -23.19 -1.83 -8.35
N TRP A 408 -22.26 -1.38 -7.48
CA TRP A 408 -20.82 -1.38 -7.78
C TRP A 408 -20.00 -2.44 -7.04
N GLY A 409 -20.45 -2.94 -5.89
CA GLY A 409 -19.66 -3.81 -5.01
C GLY A 409 -19.14 -5.07 -5.70
N GLU A 410 -19.98 -5.76 -6.48
CA GLU A 410 -19.52 -6.95 -7.21
C GLU A 410 -18.51 -6.61 -8.32
N ARG A 411 -18.73 -5.47 -8.99
CA ARG A 411 -17.85 -5.01 -10.07
C ARG A 411 -16.49 -4.59 -9.52
N ASP A 412 -16.47 -3.81 -8.44
CA ASP A 412 -15.27 -3.33 -7.79
C ASP A 412 -14.45 -4.50 -7.21
N LEU A 413 -15.12 -5.50 -6.61
CA LEU A 413 -14.46 -6.71 -6.13
C LEU A 413 -13.82 -7.50 -7.29
N ARG A 414 -14.57 -7.71 -8.37
CA ARG A 414 -14.08 -8.43 -9.55
C ARG A 414 -12.89 -7.69 -10.18
N ASP A 415 -12.98 -6.37 -10.29
CA ASP A 415 -11.96 -5.53 -10.88
C ASP A 415 -10.67 -5.54 -10.02
N MET A 416 -10.78 -5.45 -8.69
CA MET A 416 -9.64 -5.59 -7.76
C MET A 416 -8.92 -6.93 -7.97
N VAL A 417 -9.67 -8.03 -7.98
CA VAL A 417 -9.10 -9.38 -8.13
C VAL A 417 -8.45 -9.54 -9.50
N ARG A 418 -9.13 -9.12 -10.60
CA ARG A 418 -8.55 -9.25 -11.95
C ARG A 418 -7.30 -8.38 -12.13
N ARG A 419 -7.28 -7.16 -11.60
CA ARG A 419 -6.08 -6.29 -11.61
C ARG A 419 -4.90 -6.96 -10.95
N ASN A 420 -5.12 -7.63 -9.81
CA ASN A 420 -4.05 -8.07 -8.92
C ASN A 420 -3.75 -9.59 -8.93
N ARG A 421 -4.54 -10.43 -9.62
CA ARG A 421 -4.43 -11.91 -9.54
C ARG A 421 -3.08 -12.51 -9.92
N ASN A 422 -2.27 -11.78 -10.69
CA ASN A 422 -0.93 -12.24 -11.10
C ASN A 422 0.16 -11.95 -10.06
N ARG A 423 -0.12 -11.14 -9.03
CA ARG A 423 0.83 -10.78 -7.97
C ARG A 423 1.20 -12.01 -7.12
N PRO A 424 2.47 -12.45 -7.10
CA PRO A 424 2.87 -13.55 -6.22
C PRO A 424 2.78 -13.20 -4.73
N SER A 425 2.93 -11.92 -4.36
CA SER A 425 2.76 -11.47 -2.97
C SER A 425 1.40 -11.79 -2.39
N ILE A 426 0.33 -11.67 -3.18
CA ILE A 426 -1.03 -11.84 -2.67
C ILE A 426 -1.30 -13.32 -2.38
N ILE A 427 -1.80 -13.58 -1.18
CA ILE A 427 -2.13 -14.93 -0.68
C ILE A 427 -3.59 -15.09 -0.27
N MET A 428 -4.33 -13.99 -0.05
CA MET A 428 -5.73 -13.99 0.37
C MET A 428 -6.45 -12.79 -0.24
N TRP A 429 -7.74 -12.97 -0.57
CA TRP A 429 -8.65 -11.90 -0.97
C TRP A 429 -9.64 -11.63 0.16
N SER A 430 -9.55 -10.47 0.83
CA SER A 430 -10.51 -10.07 1.86
C SER A 430 -11.70 -9.35 1.22
N ILE A 431 -12.91 -9.86 1.46
CA ILE A 431 -14.15 -9.26 0.94
C ILE A 431 -14.77 -8.25 1.90
N GLY A 432 -14.22 -8.06 3.10
CA GLY A 432 -14.80 -7.16 4.09
C GLY A 432 -13.99 -7.09 5.38
N ASN A 433 -13.89 -5.89 5.93
CA ASN A 433 -13.41 -5.64 7.28
C ASN A 433 -14.59 -5.39 8.21
N GLU A 434 -14.63 -6.04 9.37
CA GLU A 434 -15.55 -5.79 10.50
C GLU A 434 -16.98 -5.48 10.09
N ILE A 435 -17.49 -6.18 9.08
CA ILE A 435 -18.89 -6.03 8.65
C ILE A 435 -19.82 -6.44 9.80
N ASP A 436 -19.33 -7.34 10.64
CA ASP A 436 -19.98 -7.85 11.83
C ASP A 436 -19.61 -7.08 13.10
N TYR A 437 -19.13 -5.84 13.00
CA TYR A 437 -18.85 -5.04 14.18
C TYR A 437 -20.12 -4.95 15.06
N PRO A 438 -20.08 -5.34 16.34
CA PRO A 438 -21.29 -5.42 17.15
C PRO A 438 -22.03 -4.07 17.22
N ASN A 439 -23.30 -4.07 16.80
CA ASN A 439 -24.17 -2.90 16.74
C ASN A 439 -23.74 -1.80 15.75
N ASP A 440 -22.79 -2.07 14.85
CA ASP A 440 -22.38 -1.16 13.78
C ASP A 440 -22.16 -1.89 12.44
N PRO A 441 -23.20 -2.06 11.62
CA PRO A 441 -24.60 -1.72 11.89
C PRO A 441 -25.40 -2.89 12.46
N TYR A 442 -24.95 -4.13 12.31
CA TYR A 442 -25.76 -5.32 12.59
C TYR A 442 -25.82 -5.67 14.08
N SER A 443 -26.92 -6.30 14.50
CA SER A 443 -27.10 -6.80 15.87
C SER A 443 -27.69 -8.21 15.92
N HIS A 444 -27.51 -8.90 17.05
CA HIS A 444 -28.02 -10.24 17.32
C HIS A 444 -28.24 -10.46 18.83
N GLU A 445 -29.20 -11.31 19.20
CA GLU A 445 -29.56 -11.61 20.60
C GLU A 445 -28.39 -12.13 21.44
N VAL A 446 -27.44 -12.85 20.83
CA VAL A 446 -26.24 -13.37 21.51
C VAL A 446 -25.42 -12.28 22.20
N LEU A 447 -25.51 -11.03 21.74
CA LEU A 447 -24.83 -9.90 22.36
C LEU A 447 -25.31 -9.63 23.81
N ASN A 448 -26.46 -10.17 24.22
CA ASN A 448 -26.92 -10.16 25.61
C ASN A 448 -26.17 -11.15 26.52
N THR A 449 -25.30 -11.99 25.95
CA THR A 449 -24.65 -13.10 26.66
C THR A 449 -23.16 -13.16 26.37
N GLY A 450 -22.42 -13.79 27.28
CA GLY A 450 -21.01 -14.10 27.08
C GLY A 450 -20.07 -12.89 27.09
N ARG A 451 -18.85 -13.10 26.61
CA ARG A 451 -17.79 -12.09 26.55
C ARG A 451 -17.69 -11.52 25.14
N ASN A 452 -17.97 -10.22 24.99
CA ASN A 452 -17.92 -9.49 23.72
C ASN A 452 -16.96 -8.30 23.84
N PRO A 453 -15.63 -8.48 23.69
CA PRO A 453 -14.67 -7.41 24.00
C PRO A 453 -14.70 -6.22 23.02
N GLN A 454 -15.34 -6.37 21.85
CA GLN A 454 -15.51 -5.32 20.84
C GLN A 454 -16.85 -4.59 20.95
N ILE A 455 -17.73 -4.94 21.89
CA ILE A 455 -18.99 -4.20 22.07
C ILE A 455 -18.74 -2.91 22.86
N TYR A 456 -18.97 -1.77 22.23
CA TYR A 456 -18.99 -0.47 22.89
C TYR A 456 -20.45 -0.07 23.13
N GLY A 457 -21.04 -0.50 24.25
CA GLY A 457 -22.41 -0.16 24.61
C GLY A 457 -23.25 -1.31 25.17
N LYS A 458 -24.57 -1.22 24.99
CA LYS A 458 -25.58 -2.19 25.46
C LYS A 458 -25.61 -3.41 24.53
N GLY A 459 -26.15 -4.54 25.01
CA GLY A 459 -26.25 -5.83 24.30
C GLY A 459 -27.02 -5.79 22.98
N TYR A 460 -27.99 -6.68 22.81
CA TYR A 460 -28.78 -6.75 21.57
C TYR A 460 -29.61 -5.48 21.36
N LEU A 461 -29.59 -4.95 20.13
CA LEU A 461 -30.39 -3.81 19.69
C LEU A 461 -31.39 -4.28 18.61
N PRO A 462 -32.69 -4.44 18.93
CA PRO A 462 -33.67 -5.00 18.00
C PRO A 462 -34.00 -4.08 16.81
N ASP A 463 -33.76 -2.78 16.94
CA ASP A 463 -34.00 -1.80 15.86
C ASP A 463 -32.86 -1.77 14.82
N HIS A 464 -31.76 -2.48 15.09
CA HIS A 464 -30.64 -2.61 14.16
C HIS A 464 -30.88 -3.73 13.13
N PRO A 465 -30.28 -3.65 11.93
CA PRO A 465 -30.33 -4.74 10.96
C PRO A 465 -29.91 -6.09 11.58
N PRO A 466 -30.64 -7.18 11.28
CA PRO A 466 -30.31 -8.50 11.82
C PRO A 466 -29.01 -9.04 11.21
N ALA A 467 -28.12 -9.58 12.06
CA ALA A 467 -26.84 -10.15 11.65
C ALA A 467 -26.94 -11.23 10.56
N ALA A 468 -28.09 -11.93 10.46
CA ALA A 468 -28.34 -12.95 9.46
C ALA A 468 -28.26 -12.43 8.00
N GLU A 469 -28.39 -11.11 7.76
CA GLU A 469 -28.22 -10.50 6.43
C GLU A 469 -26.80 -10.67 5.86
N MET A 470 -25.78 -10.81 6.71
CA MET A 470 -24.38 -10.89 6.27
C MET A 470 -24.06 -12.17 5.49
N GLY A 471 -24.65 -13.31 5.87
CA GLY A 471 -24.35 -14.62 5.29
C GLY A 471 -24.61 -14.72 3.78
N PRO A 472 -25.82 -14.39 3.29
CA PRO A 472 -26.13 -14.35 1.87
C PRO A 472 -25.22 -13.40 1.07
N LEU A 473 -24.93 -12.20 1.60
CA LEU A 473 -24.04 -11.24 0.96
C LEU A 473 -22.61 -11.78 0.85
N ALA A 474 -22.09 -12.39 1.92
CA ALA A 474 -20.77 -13.01 1.93
C ALA A 474 -20.66 -14.11 0.86
N ARG A 475 -21.64 -15.01 0.76
CA ARG A 475 -21.66 -16.06 -0.29
C ARG A 475 -21.64 -15.48 -1.70
N ARG A 476 -22.39 -14.41 -1.93
CA ARG A 476 -22.44 -13.71 -3.21
C ARG A 476 -21.08 -13.13 -3.58
N LEU A 477 -20.44 -12.41 -2.65
CA LEU A 477 -19.11 -11.83 -2.86
C LEU A 477 -18.02 -12.89 -3.04
N VAL A 478 -18.06 -13.97 -2.27
CA VAL A 478 -17.14 -15.12 -2.44
C VAL A 478 -17.28 -15.72 -3.83
N ALA A 479 -18.50 -15.91 -4.33
CA ALA A 479 -18.73 -16.40 -5.68
C ALA A 479 -18.16 -15.45 -6.74
N VAL A 480 -18.35 -14.14 -6.58
CA VAL A 480 -17.79 -13.12 -7.48
C VAL A 480 -16.26 -13.14 -7.50
N ALA A 481 -15.62 -13.21 -6.33
CA ALA A 481 -14.16 -13.27 -6.26
C ALA A 481 -13.62 -14.56 -6.89
N LYS A 482 -14.24 -15.72 -6.61
CA LYS A 482 -13.83 -17.02 -7.18
C LYS A 482 -14.02 -17.12 -8.69
N GLN A 483 -14.94 -16.36 -9.29
CA GLN A 483 -15.04 -16.23 -10.75
C GLN A 483 -13.80 -15.56 -11.36
N ALA A 484 -13.15 -14.64 -10.62
CA ALA A 484 -11.97 -13.91 -11.09
C ALA A 484 -10.65 -14.63 -10.76
N ASP A 485 -10.58 -15.24 -9.57
CA ASP A 485 -9.44 -16.04 -9.10
C ASP A 485 -9.89 -17.08 -8.06
N ASN A 486 -9.70 -18.37 -8.35
CA ASN A 486 -9.94 -19.47 -7.42
C ASN A 486 -8.65 -20.15 -6.94
N SER A 487 -7.48 -19.52 -7.17
CA SER A 487 -6.17 -20.04 -6.73
C SER A 487 -5.74 -19.58 -5.34
N ARG A 488 -6.54 -18.69 -4.72
CA ARG A 488 -6.31 -18.14 -3.38
C ARG A 488 -7.61 -18.21 -2.57
N PRO A 489 -7.53 -18.42 -1.25
CA PRO A 489 -8.71 -18.39 -0.40
C PRO A 489 -9.34 -16.99 -0.33
N ILE A 490 -10.67 -16.98 -0.25
CA ILE A 490 -11.45 -15.80 0.09
C ILE A 490 -11.63 -15.73 1.61
N THR A 491 -11.38 -14.54 2.17
CA THR A 491 -11.44 -14.28 3.61
C THR A 491 -12.23 -13.01 3.91
N ALA A 492 -12.45 -12.75 5.19
CA ALA A 492 -12.91 -11.48 5.73
C ALA A 492 -12.39 -11.35 7.16
N ALA A 493 -12.32 -10.12 7.66
CA ALA A 493 -11.79 -9.80 8.99
C ALA A 493 -12.95 -9.54 9.97
N LEU A 494 -13.30 -10.51 10.81
CA LEU A 494 -14.50 -10.47 11.66
C LEU A 494 -14.15 -9.92 13.06
N ALA A 495 -14.78 -8.81 13.46
CA ALA A 495 -14.68 -8.26 14.83
C ALA A 495 -15.73 -8.84 15.77
N GLY A 496 -16.87 -9.25 15.23
CA GLY A 496 -18.01 -9.80 15.97
C GLY A 496 -18.16 -11.30 15.80
N VAL A 497 -17.08 -12.09 15.78
CA VAL A 497 -17.13 -13.55 15.56
C VAL A 497 -18.19 -14.25 16.43
N VAL A 498 -18.36 -13.82 17.68
CA VAL A 498 -19.39 -14.34 18.59
C VAL A 498 -20.79 -14.23 17.98
N MET A 499 -21.11 -13.09 17.34
CA MET A 499 -22.33 -12.87 16.58
C MET A 499 -22.32 -13.63 15.26
N SER A 500 -21.25 -13.52 14.49
CA SER A 500 -21.13 -14.17 13.18
C SER A 500 -21.26 -15.69 13.23
N ASN A 501 -20.91 -16.34 14.34
CA ASN A 501 -21.10 -17.77 14.57
C ASN A 501 -22.57 -18.23 14.58
N PHE A 502 -23.52 -17.31 14.76
CA PHE A 502 -24.97 -17.57 14.65
C PHE A 502 -25.53 -17.23 13.27
N THR A 503 -24.65 -16.99 12.30
CA THR A 503 -24.98 -16.66 10.91
C THR A 503 -24.22 -17.57 9.95
N ASP A 504 -24.57 -17.51 8.68
CA ASP A 504 -23.82 -18.23 7.64
C ASP A 504 -22.51 -17.54 7.23
N TYR A 505 -22.17 -16.38 7.81
CA TYR A 505 -21.05 -15.56 7.36
C TYR A 505 -19.70 -16.30 7.45
N PRO A 506 -19.29 -16.89 8.60
CA PRO A 506 -18.02 -17.63 8.66
C PRO A 506 -17.98 -18.85 7.72
N ALA A 507 -19.13 -19.50 7.50
CA ALA A 507 -19.23 -20.69 6.65
C ALA A 507 -19.12 -20.37 5.15
N ALA A 508 -19.31 -19.11 4.74
CA ALA A 508 -19.13 -18.67 3.37
C ALA A 508 -17.65 -18.53 2.97
N LEU A 509 -16.75 -18.34 3.95
CA LEU A 509 -15.34 -18.02 3.74
C LEU A 509 -14.47 -19.27 3.65
N ASP A 510 -13.37 -19.21 2.89
CA ASP A 510 -12.39 -20.30 2.84
C ASP A 510 -11.48 -20.28 4.08
N VAL A 511 -11.16 -19.09 4.58
CA VAL A 511 -10.36 -18.86 5.78
C VAL A 511 -10.99 -17.69 6.57
N VAL A 512 -11.18 -17.84 7.88
CA VAL A 512 -11.92 -16.88 8.70
C VAL A 512 -10.95 -16.03 9.53
N GLY A 513 -10.92 -14.73 9.26
CA GLY A 513 -10.10 -13.75 9.96
C GLY A 513 -10.78 -13.25 11.22
N TYR A 514 -10.02 -13.14 12.30
CA TYR A 514 -10.51 -12.74 13.62
C TYR A 514 -9.81 -11.43 14.05
N ASN A 515 -10.58 -10.36 14.23
CA ASN A 515 -10.08 -9.07 14.73
C ASN A 515 -10.18 -9.01 16.25
N TYR A 516 -9.03 -9.06 16.95
CA TYR A 516 -8.93 -8.95 18.41
C TYR A 516 -9.71 -10.02 19.21
N GLN A 517 -9.92 -11.19 18.60
CA GLN A 517 -10.68 -12.31 19.17
C GLN A 517 -9.76 -13.46 19.60
N GLU A 518 -8.54 -13.19 20.07
CA GLU A 518 -7.55 -14.23 20.41
C GLU A 518 -8.08 -15.22 21.46
N PHE A 519 -8.93 -14.76 22.36
CA PHE A 519 -9.56 -15.60 23.39
C PHE A 519 -10.53 -16.66 22.81
N ARG A 520 -11.02 -16.46 21.58
CA ARG A 520 -11.92 -17.42 20.90
C ARG A 520 -11.18 -18.53 20.18
N TYR A 521 -9.90 -18.35 19.85
CA TYR A 521 -9.17 -19.33 19.02
C TYR A 521 -9.30 -20.78 19.52
N PRO A 522 -9.10 -21.09 20.83
CA PRO A 522 -9.16 -22.48 21.29
C PRO A 522 -10.57 -23.07 21.23
N GLU A 523 -11.58 -22.28 21.63
CA GLU A 523 -12.98 -22.74 21.69
C GLU A 523 -13.58 -22.90 20.28
N ASP A 524 -13.31 -21.95 19.38
CA ASP A 524 -13.79 -22.03 18.00
C ASP A 524 -13.06 -23.09 17.20
N HIS A 525 -11.77 -23.33 17.44
CA HIS A 525 -11.06 -24.45 16.82
C HIS A 525 -11.65 -25.80 17.25
N LYS A 526 -12.02 -25.95 18.53
CA LYS A 526 -12.70 -27.15 19.03
C LYS A 526 -14.11 -27.30 18.44
N THR A 527 -14.87 -26.21 18.39
CA THR A 527 -16.27 -26.22 17.95
C THR A 527 -16.40 -26.37 16.43
N TYR A 528 -15.47 -25.78 15.67
CA TYR A 528 -15.44 -25.77 14.22
C TYR A 528 -14.09 -26.32 13.70
N PRO A 529 -13.83 -27.63 13.83
CA PRO A 529 -12.50 -28.21 13.57
C PRO A 529 -12.02 -28.13 12.11
N GLN A 530 -12.92 -27.83 11.17
CA GLN A 530 -12.58 -27.60 9.76
C GLN A 530 -12.37 -26.12 9.42
N ARG A 531 -12.69 -25.21 10.35
CA ARG A 531 -12.52 -23.77 10.16
C ARG A 531 -11.05 -23.43 10.28
N ILE A 532 -10.51 -22.81 9.24
CA ILE A 532 -9.16 -22.26 9.27
C ILE A 532 -9.26 -20.87 9.92
N ILE A 533 -8.60 -20.70 11.05
CA ILE A 533 -8.65 -19.49 11.88
C ILE A 533 -7.31 -18.76 11.80
N TYR A 534 -7.34 -17.43 11.67
CA TYR A 534 -6.15 -16.59 11.80
C TYR A 534 -6.51 -15.23 12.42
N GLY A 535 -5.54 -14.55 13.03
CA GLY A 535 -5.72 -13.15 13.44
C GLY A 535 -5.58 -12.23 12.24
N SER A 536 -6.66 -11.55 11.85
CA SER A 536 -6.69 -10.59 10.72
C SER A 536 -6.44 -9.15 11.14
N GLU A 537 -6.60 -8.86 12.43
CA GLU A 537 -6.23 -7.61 13.09
C GLU A 537 -6.02 -7.89 14.57
N ASN A 538 -4.95 -7.35 15.14
CA ASN A 538 -4.50 -7.68 16.49
C ASN A 538 -3.88 -6.47 17.17
N GLY A 539 -4.00 -6.44 18.50
CA GLY A 539 -3.27 -5.49 19.32
C GLY A 539 -1.79 -5.87 19.48
N MET A 540 -1.01 -4.94 20.04
CA MET A 540 0.43 -5.14 20.24
C MET A 540 0.80 -5.91 21.52
N ALA A 541 -0.17 -6.43 22.26
CA ALA A 541 0.08 -7.12 23.54
C ALA A 541 0.91 -8.41 23.32
N PRO A 542 1.84 -8.75 24.23
CA PRO A 542 2.60 -10.01 24.14
C PRO A 542 1.70 -11.25 24.13
N SER A 543 0.58 -11.22 24.87
CA SER A 543 -0.40 -12.31 24.91
C SER A 543 -1.08 -12.54 23.55
N ALA A 544 -1.28 -11.48 22.75
CA ALA A 544 -1.85 -11.61 21.42
C ALA A 544 -0.88 -12.32 20.47
N TRP A 545 0.43 -12.04 20.57
CA TRP A 545 1.42 -12.79 19.82
C TRP A 545 1.53 -14.23 20.33
N ALA A 546 1.53 -14.46 21.64
CA ALA A 546 1.58 -15.80 22.22
C ALA A 546 0.42 -16.67 21.72
N ALA A 547 -0.81 -16.11 21.62
CA ALA A 547 -1.96 -16.82 21.07
C ALA A 547 -1.74 -17.33 19.63
N VAL A 548 -0.92 -16.65 18.84
CA VAL A 548 -0.54 -17.08 17.48
C VAL A 548 0.67 -18.01 17.51
N ASP A 549 1.72 -17.65 18.24
CA ASP A 549 3.00 -18.36 18.26
C ASP A 549 2.88 -19.76 18.88
N SER A 550 2.12 -19.90 19.97
CA SER A 550 1.99 -21.17 20.71
C SER A 550 0.94 -22.13 20.15
N ASN A 551 0.17 -21.74 19.13
CA ASN A 551 -0.90 -22.55 18.56
C ASN A 551 -0.62 -22.87 17.09
N ALA A 552 -0.47 -24.15 16.75
CA ALA A 552 -0.20 -24.56 15.36
C ALA A 552 -1.35 -24.21 14.40
N TYR A 553 -2.59 -24.29 14.88
CA TYR A 553 -3.81 -24.01 14.11
C TYR A 553 -4.06 -22.52 13.82
N VAL A 554 -3.26 -21.61 14.40
CA VAL A 554 -3.32 -20.17 14.13
C VAL A 554 -2.01 -19.74 13.47
N SER A 555 -2.07 -19.18 12.27
CA SER A 555 -0.85 -18.89 11.49
C SER A 555 -0.54 -17.42 11.29
N ALA A 556 -1.38 -16.49 11.76
CA ALA A 556 -1.19 -15.08 11.47
C ALA A 556 -1.50 -14.17 12.66
N GLN A 557 -0.74 -13.08 12.71
CA GLN A 557 -1.06 -11.87 13.45
C GLN A 557 -0.95 -10.70 12.45
N TYR A 558 -1.91 -9.77 12.42
CA TYR A 558 -1.75 -8.49 11.74
C TYR A 558 -1.91 -7.36 12.74
N LEU A 559 -0.80 -6.67 13.08
CA LEU A 559 -0.86 -5.58 14.05
C LEU A 559 -1.58 -4.37 13.48
N TRP A 560 -2.48 -3.76 14.28
CA TRP A 560 -2.99 -2.41 14.05
C TRP A 560 -2.09 -1.39 14.77
N THR A 561 -1.21 -0.65 14.09
CA THR A 561 -0.83 -0.74 12.67
C THR A 561 0.68 -0.91 12.48
N GLY A 562 1.12 -1.08 11.23
CA GLY A 562 2.55 -1.05 10.90
C GLY A 562 3.12 0.37 10.94
N ILE A 563 2.35 1.34 10.49
CA ILE A 563 2.74 2.74 10.32
C ILE A 563 1.58 3.60 10.80
N ASP A 564 1.88 4.68 11.53
CA ASP A 564 0.88 5.71 11.84
C ASP A 564 0.29 6.25 10.53
N TYR A 565 -0.98 6.62 10.56
CA TYR A 565 -1.73 7.08 9.40
C TYR A 565 -2.62 8.26 9.81
N LEU A 566 -3.04 9.06 8.84
CA LEU A 566 -3.90 10.21 9.07
C LEU A 566 -5.36 9.76 9.24
N GLY A 567 -6.09 10.40 10.13
CA GLY A 567 -7.49 10.07 10.42
C GLY A 567 -7.63 9.03 11.52
N GLU A 568 -8.85 8.52 11.69
CA GLU A 568 -9.31 7.98 12.98
C GLU A 568 -8.86 8.86 14.15
N ALA A 569 -8.85 10.17 13.89
CA ALA A 569 -8.14 11.07 14.76
C ALA A 569 -8.91 11.16 16.07
N GLY A 570 -8.16 11.23 17.17
CA GLY A 570 -8.74 11.51 18.47
C GLY A 570 -9.36 12.91 18.51
N ARG A 571 -9.51 13.43 19.73
CA ARG A 571 -9.90 14.83 19.88
C ARG A 571 -8.83 15.73 19.24
N TRP A 572 -9.27 16.81 18.61
CA TRP A 572 -8.39 17.90 18.20
C TRP A 572 -7.46 18.30 19.36
N PRO A 573 -6.17 18.62 19.13
CA PRO A 573 -5.51 18.83 17.83
C PRO A 573 -4.87 17.57 17.20
N GLN A 574 -5.28 16.36 17.58
CA GLN A 574 -4.67 15.16 16.99
C GLN A 574 -5.11 14.98 15.53
N ARG A 575 -4.19 14.64 14.62
CA ARG A 575 -4.48 14.25 13.22
C ARG A 575 -4.28 12.76 12.93
N SER A 576 -3.83 12.00 13.92
CA SER A 576 -3.59 10.54 13.88
C SER A 576 -3.91 9.90 15.23
N ASN A 577 -4.20 8.61 15.26
CA ASN A 577 -4.35 7.84 16.51
C ASN A 577 -3.02 7.31 17.09
N GLY A 578 -1.92 7.37 16.32
CA GLY A 578 -0.59 6.98 16.79
C GLY A 578 -0.39 5.49 17.07
N ALA A 579 -1.16 4.60 16.43
CA ALA A 579 -1.14 3.16 16.71
C ALA A 579 0.00 2.36 16.04
N GLY A 580 0.78 2.97 15.14
CA GLY A 580 1.78 2.32 14.32
C GLY A 580 3.08 1.95 15.04
N LEU A 581 3.83 0.99 14.48
CA LEU A 581 5.23 0.71 14.87
C LEU A 581 6.18 1.81 14.37
N LEU A 582 5.88 2.38 13.21
CA LEU A 582 6.53 3.56 12.66
C LEU A 582 5.62 4.78 12.82
N ASP A 583 6.17 5.96 13.06
CA ASP A 583 5.40 7.21 13.08
C ASP A 583 5.01 7.71 11.68
N LEU A 584 4.35 8.88 11.58
CA LEU A 584 3.95 9.48 10.29
C LEU A 584 5.17 9.78 9.40
N ALA A 585 6.30 10.17 10.00
CA ALA A 585 7.58 10.35 9.31
C ALA A 585 8.25 9.01 8.98
N GLY A 586 7.68 7.86 9.37
CA GLY A 586 8.25 6.53 9.18
C GLY A 586 9.49 6.26 10.04
N PHE A 587 9.66 6.94 11.18
CA PHE A 587 10.70 6.61 12.16
C PHE A 587 10.22 5.49 13.12
N PRO A 588 11.12 4.57 13.53
CA PRO A 588 10.76 3.53 14.49
C PRO A 588 10.43 4.06 15.88
N LYS A 589 9.28 3.63 16.43
CA LYS A 589 8.88 3.86 17.83
C LYS A 589 9.38 2.71 18.71
N PRO A 590 9.44 2.81 20.05
CA PRO A 590 9.91 1.70 20.90
C PRO A 590 9.16 0.37 20.68
N GLU A 591 7.87 0.42 20.36
CA GLU A 591 7.05 -0.74 20.02
C GLU A 591 7.63 -1.53 18.83
N TYR A 592 8.27 -0.85 17.87
CA TYR A 592 9.01 -1.48 16.78
C TYR A 592 10.11 -2.41 17.31
N TYR A 593 10.95 -1.94 18.23
CA TYR A 593 12.07 -2.73 18.73
C TYR A 593 11.63 -3.89 19.62
N PHE A 594 10.55 -3.71 20.38
CA PHE A 594 9.94 -4.83 21.08
C PHE A 594 9.43 -5.88 20.11
N ARG A 595 8.77 -5.42 19.05
CA ARG A 595 8.26 -6.32 18.02
C ARG A 595 9.40 -7.07 17.33
N GLN A 596 10.50 -6.38 17.04
CA GLN A 596 11.71 -6.98 16.48
C GLN A 596 12.24 -8.10 17.38
N SER A 597 12.19 -7.90 18.70
CA SER A 597 12.63 -8.89 19.68
C SER A 597 11.81 -10.19 19.61
N LEU A 598 10.51 -10.09 19.29
CA LEU A 598 9.62 -11.23 19.13
C LEU A 598 9.74 -11.92 17.77
N TRP A 599 9.94 -11.14 16.71
CA TRP A 599 9.82 -11.62 15.33
C TRP A 599 11.14 -11.97 14.66
N THR A 600 12.28 -11.61 15.25
CA THR A 600 13.60 -11.87 14.67
C THR A 600 14.45 -12.76 15.58
N SER A 601 15.26 -13.61 14.94
CA SER A 601 16.32 -14.39 15.61
C SER A 601 17.65 -13.63 15.69
N ALA A 602 17.84 -12.65 14.81
CA ALA A 602 19.02 -11.77 14.77
C ALA A 602 19.19 -11.06 16.11
N THR A 603 20.40 -11.12 16.66
CA THR A 603 20.74 -10.52 17.96
C THR A 603 20.39 -9.04 17.97
N MET A 604 19.55 -8.62 18.93
CA MET A 604 19.14 -7.22 19.06
C MET A 604 18.97 -6.80 20.51
N LEU A 605 19.32 -5.54 20.76
CA LEU A 605 19.17 -4.85 22.04
C LEU A 605 18.95 -3.36 21.74
N SER A 606 17.84 -2.82 22.26
CA SER A 606 17.53 -1.39 22.20
C SER A 606 17.17 -0.89 23.60
N LEU A 607 17.39 0.39 23.86
CA LEU A 607 17.01 1.06 25.10
C LEU A 607 15.94 2.10 24.84
N ALA A 608 14.96 2.16 25.73
CA ALA A 608 13.98 3.24 25.81
C ALA A 608 13.77 3.63 27.27
N THR A 609 13.32 4.86 27.51
CA THR A 609 13.07 5.39 28.84
C THR A 609 11.70 6.04 28.92
N THR A 610 11.15 6.07 30.12
CA THR A 610 9.84 6.66 30.43
C THR A 610 9.80 7.03 31.91
N GLU A 611 8.80 7.81 32.30
CA GLU A 611 8.52 8.08 33.72
C GLU A 611 8.19 6.77 34.45
N VAL A 612 8.56 6.68 35.72
CA VAL A 612 8.15 5.53 36.54
C VAL A 612 6.61 5.52 36.65
N PRO A 613 5.92 4.49 36.13
CA PRO A 613 4.47 4.46 36.17
C PRO A 613 3.94 4.46 37.60
N ALA A 614 2.82 5.16 37.81
CA ALA A 614 2.08 5.12 39.07
C ALA A 614 1.66 3.68 39.43
N ALA A 615 1.53 3.40 40.74
CA ALA A 615 1.06 2.10 41.23
C ALA A 615 -0.31 1.76 40.62
N GLY A 616 -0.43 0.59 39.99
CA GLY A 616 -1.67 0.13 39.33
C GLY A 616 -1.77 0.43 37.82
N ALA A 617 -0.71 0.92 37.18
CA ALA A 617 -0.67 1.05 35.72
C ALA A 617 -1.02 -0.28 35.00
N ARG A 618 -1.80 -0.20 33.91
CA ARG A 618 -2.33 -1.37 33.18
C ARG A 618 -1.20 -2.34 32.78
N ALA A 619 -1.23 -3.55 33.35
CA ALA A 619 -0.32 -4.62 32.98
C ALA A 619 -0.55 -5.08 31.53
N GLY A 620 0.53 -5.42 30.81
CA GLY A 620 0.45 -6.12 29.51
C GLY A 620 0.62 -5.28 28.24
N ARG A 621 0.90 -3.98 28.34
CA ARG A 621 1.39 -3.15 27.22
C ARG A 621 2.74 -2.54 27.55
N ILE A 622 3.54 -2.28 26.52
CA ILE A 622 4.75 -1.49 26.68
C ILE A 622 4.32 -0.06 27.05
N PRO A 623 4.89 0.55 28.09
CA PRO A 623 4.68 1.96 28.35
C PRO A 623 5.13 2.81 27.16
N ARG A 624 4.40 3.90 26.89
CA ARG A 624 4.90 4.94 25.98
C ARG A 624 6.26 5.40 26.48
N SER A 625 7.26 5.34 25.60
CA SER A 625 8.66 5.57 25.94
C SER A 625 9.38 6.23 24.77
N ALA A 626 10.61 6.66 25.00
CA ALA A 626 11.47 7.24 23.97
C ALA A 626 12.94 6.82 24.16
N PRO A 627 13.75 6.70 23.09
CA PRO A 627 15.16 6.36 23.20
C PRO A 627 16.01 7.59 23.61
N THR A 628 15.78 8.12 24.82
CA THR A 628 16.45 9.33 25.33
C THR A 628 17.02 9.15 26.74
N TRP A 629 18.10 9.87 27.05
CA TRP A 629 18.68 10.00 28.40
C TRP A 629 18.85 11.49 28.80
N ASN A 630 17.83 12.29 28.48
CA ASN A 630 17.69 13.69 28.88
C ASN A 630 16.43 13.79 29.76
N TRP A 631 16.64 13.91 31.07
CA TRP A 631 15.56 14.01 32.06
C TRP A 631 15.87 15.13 33.06
N PRO A 632 14.86 15.70 33.74
CA PRO A 632 15.11 16.65 34.81
C PRO A 632 16.03 16.07 35.89
N ALA A 633 16.85 16.93 36.51
CA ALA A 633 17.70 16.53 37.62
C ALA A 633 16.87 15.89 38.74
N ALA A 634 17.39 14.81 39.33
CA ALA A 634 16.74 14.02 40.38
C ALA A 634 15.45 13.27 39.99
N SER A 635 15.08 13.20 38.70
CA SER A 635 14.00 12.31 38.23
C SER A 635 14.31 10.84 38.53
N GLN A 636 13.28 10.06 38.87
CA GLN A 636 13.33 8.60 38.78
C GLN A 636 12.83 8.17 37.41
N VAL A 637 13.66 7.44 36.68
CA VAL A 637 13.39 7.09 35.28
C VAL A 637 13.30 5.58 35.13
N ARG A 638 12.24 5.10 34.49
CA ARG A 638 12.14 3.70 34.10
C ARG A 638 12.90 3.49 32.80
N VAL A 639 13.95 2.70 32.86
CA VAL A 639 14.72 2.20 31.72
C VAL A 639 14.15 0.85 31.29
N LEU A 640 13.87 0.70 30.00
CA LEU A 640 13.44 -0.54 29.37
C LEU A 640 14.51 -1.00 28.37
N ALA A 641 14.92 -2.26 28.47
CA ALA A 641 15.70 -2.89 27.40
C ALA A 641 14.78 -3.77 26.55
N LEU A 642 14.75 -3.55 25.25
CA LEU A 642 13.96 -4.32 24.29
C LEU A 642 14.91 -5.28 23.58
N THR A 643 14.78 -6.58 23.83
CA THR A 643 15.82 -7.54 23.45
C THR A 643 15.30 -8.97 23.23
N ASN A 644 16.01 -9.72 22.37
CA ASN A 644 15.87 -11.17 22.23
C ASN A 644 17.07 -11.94 22.81
N ASN A 645 17.87 -11.29 23.65
CA ASN A 645 18.96 -11.91 24.39
C ASN A 645 18.44 -12.62 25.66
N ASP A 646 19.23 -13.54 26.21
CA ASP A 646 18.87 -14.30 27.41
C ASP A 646 18.86 -13.41 28.66
N ALA A 647 19.82 -12.49 28.72
CA ALA A 647 19.95 -11.52 29.79
C ALA A 647 20.47 -10.17 29.26
N THR A 648 20.18 -9.10 29.99
CA THR A 648 20.72 -7.76 29.76
C THR A 648 21.25 -7.20 31.07
N GLU A 649 22.44 -6.62 31.02
CA GLU A 649 23.03 -5.87 32.13
C GLU A 649 23.06 -4.39 31.79
N LEU A 650 22.58 -3.56 32.71
CA LEU A 650 22.51 -2.12 32.56
C LEU A 650 23.63 -1.46 33.35
N PHE A 651 24.23 -0.42 32.79
CA PHE A 651 25.29 0.37 33.42
C PHE A 651 24.93 1.85 33.32
N LEU A 652 25.16 2.60 34.40
CA LEU A 652 25.11 4.06 34.41
C LEU A 652 26.49 4.59 34.77
N ASN A 653 27.11 5.36 33.88
CA ASN A 653 28.43 5.94 34.06
C ASN A 653 29.50 4.89 34.48
N GLY A 654 29.43 3.72 33.84
CA GLY A 654 30.34 2.59 34.10
C GLY A 654 29.96 1.71 35.31
N GLN A 655 29.03 2.13 36.17
CA GLN A 655 28.57 1.32 37.31
C GLN A 655 27.43 0.39 36.90
N SER A 656 27.57 -0.91 37.19
CA SER A 656 26.50 -1.88 36.92
C SER A 656 25.29 -1.63 37.82
N LEU A 657 24.11 -1.60 37.21
CA LEU A 657 22.80 -1.55 37.86
C LEU A 657 22.15 -2.94 37.93
N GLY A 658 22.95 -3.98 37.67
CA GLY A 658 22.55 -5.38 37.76
C GLY A 658 21.99 -5.95 36.45
N ARG A 659 22.15 -7.28 36.33
CA ARG A 659 21.70 -8.07 35.20
C ARG A 659 20.30 -8.62 35.43
N LYS A 660 19.44 -8.56 34.41
CA LYS A 660 18.07 -9.10 34.41
C LYS A 660 17.83 -9.96 33.17
N THR A 661 16.92 -10.93 33.30
CA THR A 661 16.51 -11.84 32.21
C THR A 661 15.17 -11.41 31.60
N GLY A 662 14.85 -11.96 30.43
CA GLY A 662 13.59 -11.74 29.74
C GLY A 662 13.69 -10.75 28.57
N ARG A 663 12.56 -10.53 27.88
CA ARG A 663 12.50 -9.75 26.62
C ARG A 663 12.29 -8.25 26.80
N LEU A 664 11.86 -7.84 27.99
CA LEU A 664 11.64 -6.45 28.38
C LEU A 664 12.06 -6.23 29.84
N PRO A 665 13.32 -6.50 30.23
CA PRO A 665 13.76 -6.18 31.57
C PRO A 665 13.73 -4.67 31.77
N THR A 666 13.34 -4.26 32.97
CA THR A 666 13.19 -2.85 33.34
C THR A 666 13.97 -2.53 34.61
N TRP A 667 14.47 -1.30 34.73
CA TRP A 667 15.13 -0.76 35.91
C TRP A 667 14.55 0.61 36.21
N ASP A 668 14.32 0.91 37.48
CA ASP A 668 14.01 2.27 37.92
C ASP A 668 15.33 2.88 38.39
N VAL A 669 15.77 3.93 37.71
CA VAL A 669 17.12 4.48 37.79
C VAL A 669 17.02 5.96 38.17
N PRO A 670 17.67 6.40 39.27
CA PRO A 670 17.83 7.83 39.54
C PRO A 670 18.60 8.46 38.39
N TYR A 671 18.04 9.51 37.79
CA TYR A 671 18.68 10.17 36.68
C TYR A 671 19.99 10.83 37.12
N ALA A 672 21.07 10.48 36.43
CA ALA A 672 22.33 11.19 36.44
C ALA A 672 22.77 11.38 34.98
N ALA A 673 23.20 12.60 34.66
CA ALA A 673 23.74 12.91 33.34
C ALA A 673 24.94 12.02 33.02
N GLY A 674 25.07 11.63 31.75
CA GLY A 674 26.18 10.85 31.24
C GLY A 674 25.73 9.72 30.34
N GLU A 675 26.27 8.52 30.55
CA GLU A 675 26.07 7.37 29.67
C GLU A 675 25.27 6.26 30.36
N LEU A 676 24.16 5.89 29.72
CA LEU A 676 23.38 4.72 30.05
C LEU A 676 23.68 3.62 29.01
N ARG A 677 24.44 2.61 29.40
CA ARG A 677 24.90 1.53 28.51
C ARG A 677 24.22 0.22 28.88
N ALA A 678 23.83 -0.58 27.90
CA ALA A 678 23.30 -1.92 28.13
C ALA A 678 24.08 -2.95 27.31
N THR A 679 24.45 -4.05 27.97
CA THR A 679 25.11 -5.20 27.34
C THR A 679 24.17 -6.39 27.35
N GLY A 680 23.94 -6.97 26.18
CA GLY A 680 23.09 -8.14 25.99
C GLY A 680 23.92 -9.42 25.95
N TYR A 681 23.44 -10.46 26.63
CA TYR A 681 24.13 -11.72 26.79
C TYR A 681 23.33 -12.89 26.20
N ARG A 682 24.03 -13.80 25.52
CA ARG A 682 23.50 -15.11 25.12
C ARG A 682 24.44 -16.21 25.60
N ASN A 683 23.91 -17.24 26.25
CA ASN A 683 24.70 -18.30 26.88
C ASN A 683 25.83 -17.76 27.79
N GLY A 684 25.56 -16.65 28.49
CA GLY A 684 26.52 -15.99 29.39
C GLY A 684 27.59 -15.13 28.69
N GLN A 685 27.68 -15.12 27.36
CA GLN A 685 28.61 -14.29 26.59
C GLN A 685 27.98 -12.98 26.14
N ALA A 686 28.73 -11.88 26.18
CA ALA A 686 28.29 -10.59 25.65
C ALA A 686 28.22 -10.66 24.12
N VAL A 687 27.05 -10.37 23.54
CA VAL A 687 26.79 -10.48 22.10
C VAL A 687 26.25 -9.21 21.46
N SER A 688 25.85 -8.24 22.27
CA SER A 688 25.36 -6.94 21.79
C SER A 688 25.57 -5.87 22.84
N GLU A 689 25.70 -4.63 22.39
CA GLU A 689 25.78 -3.46 23.25
C GLU A 689 25.00 -2.31 22.60
N THR A 690 24.35 -1.50 23.42
CA THR A 690 23.73 -0.25 23.00
C THR A 690 23.88 0.78 24.12
N MET A 691 23.70 2.05 23.78
CA MET A 691 23.78 3.13 24.77
C MET A 691 22.90 4.31 24.42
N LEU A 692 22.46 5.01 25.46
CA LEU A 692 21.89 6.34 25.40
C LEU A 692 22.83 7.29 26.15
N LYS A 693 23.00 8.51 25.62
CA LYS A 693 23.82 9.55 26.24
C LYS A 693 22.96 10.76 26.52
N THR A 694 23.20 11.42 27.65
CA THR A 694 22.67 12.75 27.89
C THR A 694 23.27 13.70 26.87
N ALA A 695 22.42 14.32 26.06
CA ALA A 695 22.85 15.34 25.12
C ALA A 695 23.15 16.67 25.84
N ASP A 696 24.18 17.37 25.38
CA ASP A 696 24.41 18.78 25.72
C ASP A 696 23.35 19.67 25.01
N ALA A 697 23.44 20.99 25.19
CA ALA A 697 22.57 21.93 24.48
C ALA A 697 22.64 21.74 22.95
N PRO A 698 21.51 21.91 22.22
CA PRO A 698 21.48 21.90 20.77
C PRO A 698 22.55 22.80 20.16
N ALA A 699 23.32 22.27 19.21
CA ALA A 699 24.43 23.00 18.58
C ALA A 699 24.38 22.99 17.05
N ALA A 700 23.85 21.94 16.43
CA ALA A 700 23.89 21.78 14.98
C ALA A 700 22.66 21.03 14.42
N LEU A 701 22.43 21.20 13.13
CA LEU A 701 21.56 20.35 12.32
C LEU A 701 22.40 19.33 11.56
N ARG A 702 21.95 18.07 11.57
CA ARG A 702 22.52 16.98 10.77
C ARG A 702 21.50 16.44 9.78
N ALA A 703 21.88 16.33 8.53
CA ALA A 703 21.07 15.89 7.41
C ALA A 703 21.60 14.55 6.88
N LEU A 704 20.69 13.59 6.72
CA LEU A 704 20.97 12.23 6.31
C LEU A 704 20.05 11.87 5.14
N PRO A 705 20.47 12.14 3.88
CA PRO A 705 19.71 11.74 2.70
C PRO A 705 19.73 10.21 2.54
N ASP A 706 18.60 9.61 2.18
CA ASP A 706 18.49 8.17 1.88
C ASP A 706 19.25 7.77 0.60
N ARG A 707 19.48 8.74 -0.30
CA ARG A 707 20.24 8.58 -1.54
C ARG A 707 20.89 9.88 -2.00
N PRO A 708 22.05 9.81 -2.69
CA PRO A 708 22.70 11.00 -3.25
C PRO A 708 22.19 11.36 -4.66
N THR A 709 21.58 10.41 -5.38
CA THR A 709 21.18 10.58 -6.79
C THR A 709 19.68 10.29 -7.00
N LEU A 710 19.04 11.11 -7.83
CA LEU A 710 17.62 11.06 -8.17
C LEU A 710 17.41 10.80 -9.66
N ALA A 711 16.41 9.99 -10.02
CA ALA A 711 16.04 9.78 -11.41
C ALA A 711 15.21 10.97 -11.92
N ALA A 712 15.83 11.90 -12.65
CA ALA A 712 15.19 13.14 -13.11
C ALA A 712 13.95 12.87 -13.97
N LYS A 713 14.06 11.92 -14.92
CA LYS A 713 12.97 11.56 -15.84
C LYS A 713 11.77 10.90 -15.15
N ALA A 714 11.96 10.35 -13.96
CA ALA A 714 10.92 9.66 -13.20
C ALA A 714 10.40 10.50 -12.03
N ASN A 715 10.77 11.80 -11.95
CA ASN A 715 10.50 12.66 -10.80
C ASN A 715 10.97 12.00 -9.49
N GLY A 716 12.19 11.45 -9.49
CA GLY A 716 12.76 10.71 -8.36
C GLY A 716 12.84 11.55 -7.08
N LEU A 717 12.76 10.88 -5.94
CA LEU A 717 12.63 11.50 -4.62
C LEU A 717 13.80 11.14 -3.68
N ALA A 718 14.33 12.12 -2.97
CA ALA A 718 15.17 11.93 -1.78
C ALA A 718 14.36 12.19 -0.51
N GLN A 719 14.60 11.36 0.50
CA GLN A 719 14.10 11.52 1.86
C GLN A 719 15.29 11.87 2.77
N ILE A 720 15.28 13.07 3.35
CA ILE A 720 16.38 13.58 4.16
C ILE A 720 15.94 13.62 5.61
N GLU A 721 16.45 12.70 6.43
CA GLU A 721 16.28 12.79 7.89
C GLU A 721 17.12 13.97 8.39
N VAL A 722 16.48 14.90 9.09
CA VAL A 722 17.14 16.02 9.77
C VAL A 722 17.12 15.73 11.27
N ARG A 723 18.28 15.85 11.92
CA ARG A 723 18.47 15.68 13.35
C ARG A 723 18.99 16.97 13.97
N VAL A 724 18.52 17.28 15.17
CA VAL A 724 19.09 18.30 16.04
C VAL A 724 20.12 17.62 16.93
N GLU A 725 21.38 18.00 16.79
CA GLU A 725 22.50 17.39 17.49
C GLU A 725 23.21 18.40 18.40
N ASP A 726 23.76 17.90 19.51
CA ASP A 726 24.66 18.67 20.35
C ASP A 726 26.07 18.80 19.71
N LYS A 727 26.99 19.49 20.38
CA LYS A 727 28.36 19.69 19.87
C LYS A 727 29.16 18.39 19.68
N ASN A 728 28.71 17.27 20.27
CA ASN A 728 29.34 15.96 20.21
C ASN A 728 28.63 15.02 19.22
N GLY A 729 27.59 15.47 18.52
CA GLY A 729 26.80 14.66 17.59
C GLY A 729 25.75 13.78 18.26
N VAL A 730 25.39 14.03 19.52
CA VAL A 730 24.30 13.32 20.20
C VAL A 730 22.97 13.98 19.85
N LEU A 731 21.97 13.17 19.45
CA LEU A 731 20.62 13.66 19.17
C LEU A 731 20.01 14.30 20.43
N VAL A 732 19.54 15.54 20.32
CA VAL A 732 18.85 16.25 21.39
C VAL A 732 17.36 16.02 21.26
N ALA A 733 16.87 14.94 21.88
CA ALA A 733 15.50 14.45 21.69
C ALA A 733 14.41 15.38 22.25
N ASP A 734 14.72 16.29 23.17
CA ASP A 734 13.79 17.31 23.68
C ASP A 734 13.84 18.63 22.90
N ALA A 735 14.72 18.73 21.88
CA ALA A 735 14.81 19.91 21.04
C ALA A 735 13.67 19.95 20.01
N ALA A 736 12.99 21.10 19.94
CA ALA A 736 11.96 21.39 18.96
C ALA A 736 12.17 22.76 18.27
N PRO A 737 13.35 23.03 17.67
CA PRO A 737 13.57 24.25 16.90
C PRO A 737 12.73 24.24 15.63
N GLU A 738 12.42 25.43 15.13
CA GLU A 738 11.90 25.62 13.78
C GLU A 738 13.06 25.53 12.78
N VAL A 739 12.98 24.60 11.85
CA VAL A 739 13.99 24.37 10.82
C VAL A 739 13.48 24.88 9.48
N THR A 740 14.24 25.78 8.87
CA THR A 740 14.01 26.30 7.52
C THR A 740 14.79 25.47 6.50
N VAL A 741 14.10 25.05 5.43
CA VAL A 741 14.64 24.36 4.26
C VAL A 741 14.68 25.33 3.09
N THR A 742 15.86 25.54 2.51
CA THR A 742 16.06 26.32 1.28
C THR A 742 16.57 25.40 0.18
N LEU A 743 15.87 25.37 -0.97
CA LEU A 743 16.22 24.56 -2.13
C LEU A 743 16.74 25.42 -3.27
N SER A 744 17.76 24.93 -3.98
CA SER A 744 18.21 25.47 -5.27
C SER A 744 18.59 24.35 -6.23
N GLY A 745 18.39 24.57 -7.53
CA GLY A 745 18.54 23.55 -8.58
C GLY A 745 17.19 23.05 -9.10
N PRO A 746 17.18 22.02 -9.98
CA PRO A 746 15.97 21.50 -10.59
C PRO A 746 15.25 20.54 -9.63
N ALA A 747 14.74 21.07 -8.53
CA ALA A 747 14.00 20.32 -7.52
C ALA A 747 12.86 21.14 -6.90
N ARG A 748 11.94 20.43 -6.25
CA ARG A 748 10.88 21.01 -5.42
C ARG A 748 10.79 20.32 -4.06
N LEU A 749 10.35 21.07 -3.06
CA LEU A 749 9.98 20.55 -1.75
C LEU A 749 8.61 19.88 -1.90
N LEU A 750 8.56 18.57 -1.71
CA LEU A 750 7.30 17.83 -1.78
C LEU A 750 6.57 17.83 -0.43
N GLY A 751 7.31 17.87 0.67
CA GLY A 751 6.75 18.03 2.01
C GLY A 751 7.79 17.95 3.12
N ILE A 752 7.39 18.26 4.34
CA ILE A 752 8.16 18.03 5.58
C ILE A 752 7.23 17.35 6.60
N GLU A 753 7.71 16.31 7.27
CA GLU A 753 6.97 15.57 8.30
C GLU A 753 7.80 15.47 9.57
N SER A 754 7.22 15.83 10.72
CA SER A 754 7.88 15.74 12.02
C SER A 754 7.53 14.44 12.76
N GLY A 755 6.43 13.79 12.39
CA GLY A 755 5.85 12.68 13.17
C GLY A 755 4.93 13.14 14.29
N ASP A 756 4.84 14.45 14.56
CA ASP A 756 3.97 15.01 15.59
C ASP A 756 2.50 14.92 15.17
N HIS A 757 1.72 14.19 15.95
CA HIS A 757 0.28 14.02 15.73
C HIS A 757 -0.51 15.30 15.98
N ALA A 758 0.06 16.32 16.63
CA ALA A 758 -0.56 17.61 16.85
C ALA A 758 -0.05 18.72 15.91
N SER A 759 0.92 18.45 15.04
CA SER A 759 1.38 19.45 14.07
C SER A 759 0.33 19.63 12.97
N HIS A 760 0.04 20.90 12.69
CA HIS A 760 -0.86 21.37 11.64
C HIS A 760 -0.13 22.29 10.66
N GLU A 761 1.21 22.25 10.66
CA GLU A 761 2.03 22.98 9.71
C GLU A 761 1.70 22.50 8.29
N ALA A 762 1.57 23.45 7.36
CA ALA A 762 1.24 23.10 5.99
C ALA A 762 2.40 22.27 5.41
N PRO A 763 2.17 21.05 4.88
CA PRO A 763 3.24 20.13 4.53
C PRO A 763 4.34 20.68 3.62
N THR A 764 3.98 21.57 2.69
CA THR A 764 4.92 22.18 1.73
C THR A 764 5.52 23.51 2.22
N ALA A 765 5.17 23.97 3.43
CA ALA A 765 5.82 25.13 4.03
C ALA A 765 7.32 24.83 4.22
N PRO A 766 8.22 25.76 3.86
CA PRO A 766 9.65 25.53 3.93
C PRO A 766 10.19 25.52 5.37
N GLN A 767 9.33 25.71 6.37
CA GLN A 767 9.69 25.81 7.79
C GLN A 767 8.81 24.86 8.57
N HIS A 768 9.42 23.96 9.36
CA HIS A 768 8.68 23.09 10.27
C HIS A 768 9.39 22.99 11.62
N ARG A 769 8.62 22.82 12.68
CA ARG A 769 9.14 22.51 14.01
C ARG A 769 9.56 21.05 14.10
N ALA A 770 10.81 20.82 14.51
CA ALA A 770 11.28 19.48 14.81
C ALA A 770 10.47 18.86 15.96
N HIS A 771 10.20 17.56 15.87
CA HIS A 771 9.59 16.78 16.94
C HIS A 771 10.57 15.70 17.35
N GLN A 772 10.78 15.54 18.65
CA GLN A 772 11.80 14.65 19.20
C GLN A 772 13.22 14.88 18.61
N GLY A 773 13.57 16.14 18.33
CA GLY A 773 14.82 16.51 17.67
C GLY A 773 14.92 16.10 16.19
N ARG A 774 13.81 15.73 15.52
CA ARG A 774 13.83 15.22 14.14
C ARG A 774 12.81 15.87 13.21
N LEU A 775 13.11 15.79 11.92
CA LEU A 775 12.22 16.03 10.78
C LEU A 775 12.57 15.07 9.65
N LEU A 776 11.63 14.85 8.74
CA LEU A 776 11.87 14.22 7.44
C LEU A 776 11.49 15.18 6.32
N VAL A 777 12.44 15.49 5.44
CA VAL A 777 12.26 16.40 4.30
C VAL A 777 12.21 15.60 3.00
N TYR A 778 11.18 15.84 2.19
CA TYR A 778 10.97 15.17 0.91
C TYR A 778 11.36 16.10 -0.26
N VAL A 779 12.43 15.76 -0.98
CA VAL A 779 12.95 16.57 -2.11
C VAL A 779 12.81 15.80 -3.40
N GLN A 780 12.04 16.34 -4.35
CA GLN A 780 11.76 15.70 -5.63
C GLN A 780 12.48 16.42 -6.77
N ALA A 781 13.11 15.66 -7.67
CA ALA A 781 13.70 16.20 -8.89
C ALA A 781 12.60 16.71 -9.85
N THR A 782 12.86 17.85 -10.49
CA THR A 782 12.02 18.43 -11.56
C THR A 782 12.76 18.50 -12.91
N GLY A 783 14.02 18.04 -12.94
CA GLY A 783 14.88 18.02 -14.12
C GLY A 783 16.30 17.55 -13.75
N PRO A 784 17.16 17.29 -14.74
CA PRO A 784 18.53 16.86 -14.49
C PRO A 784 19.40 18.03 -14.02
N GLY A 785 20.33 17.78 -13.08
CA GLY A 785 21.27 18.77 -12.57
C GLY A 785 21.60 18.63 -11.08
N PRO A 786 22.54 19.45 -10.56
CA PRO A 786 22.84 19.49 -9.13
C PRO A 786 21.68 20.12 -8.35
N ILE A 787 21.38 19.57 -7.18
CA ILE A 787 20.34 20.03 -6.26
C ILE A 787 21.01 20.31 -4.91
N ARG A 788 20.83 21.51 -4.39
CA ARG A 788 21.36 21.93 -3.10
C ARG A 788 20.23 22.16 -2.11
N VAL A 789 20.32 21.52 -0.96
CA VAL A 789 19.37 21.59 0.16
C VAL A 789 20.07 22.22 1.36
N ALA A 790 19.71 23.46 1.70
CA ALA A 790 20.23 24.17 2.87
C ALA A 790 19.22 24.07 4.02
N LEU A 791 19.71 23.70 5.20
CA LEU A 791 18.95 23.62 6.45
C LEU A 791 19.47 24.67 7.42
N ALA A 792 18.58 25.45 8.02
CA ALA A 792 18.94 26.47 9.00
C ALA A 792 17.93 26.50 10.15
N ALA A 793 18.41 26.79 11.36
CA ALA A 793 17.58 27.05 12.54
C ALA A 793 18.30 28.09 13.42
N PRO A 794 17.59 29.04 14.04
CA PRO A 794 18.21 30.06 14.88
C PRO A 794 19.07 29.45 16.00
N GLY A 795 20.31 29.92 16.12
CA GLY A 795 21.25 29.45 17.15
C GLY A 795 21.91 28.10 16.89
N LEU A 796 21.59 27.42 15.78
CA LEU A 796 22.20 26.14 15.40
C LEU A 796 23.09 26.30 14.16
N ALA A 797 24.20 25.57 14.13
CA ALA A 797 24.98 25.41 12.90
C ALA A 797 24.12 24.67 11.85
N GLY A 798 23.79 25.36 10.76
CA GLY A 798 23.05 24.78 9.64
C GLY A 798 23.89 23.78 8.83
N GLN A 799 23.24 23.03 7.94
CA GLN A 799 23.91 22.10 7.03
C GLN A 799 23.41 22.27 5.60
N VAL A 800 24.31 22.01 4.65
CA VAL A 800 24.00 21.93 3.23
C VAL A 800 24.21 20.50 2.75
N VAL A 801 23.22 19.95 2.04
CA VAL A 801 23.30 18.67 1.35
C VAL A 801 23.30 18.91 -0.15
N GLU A 802 24.24 18.28 -0.85
CA GLU A 802 24.30 18.25 -2.31
C GLU A 802 23.75 16.90 -2.80
N LEU A 803 22.77 16.97 -3.68
CA LEU A 803 22.16 15.84 -4.39
C LEU A 803 22.35 16.04 -5.90
N ARG A 804 22.14 14.99 -6.68
CA ARG A 804 22.18 15.08 -8.14
C ARG A 804 20.98 14.41 -8.78
N ALA A 805 20.31 15.09 -9.71
CA ALA A 805 19.30 14.49 -10.55
C ALA A 805 19.90 14.13 -11.92
N GLU A 806 19.70 12.88 -12.35
CA GLU A 806 20.23 12.30 -13.59
C GLU A 806 19.14 11.82 -14.55
#